data_AF-A0A2P8QJE9-F1
#
_entry.id   AF-A0A2P8QJE9-F1
#
_cell.length_a   1.000
_cell.length_b   1.000
_cell.length_c   1.000
_cell.angle_alpha   90.00
_cell.angle_beta   90.00
_cell.angle_gamma   90.00
#
_symmetry.space_group_name_H-M   'P 1'
#
loop_
_entity.id
_entity.type
_entity.pdbx_description
1 polymer ?
#
loop_
_entity_poly.entity_id
_entity_poly.type
_entity_poly.pdbx_seq_one_letter_code
_entity_poly.pdbx_strand_id
1 'polypeptide(L)'
;MTNFIQRILNGEVSLEEYTKTERERLVYKILTNLPLSSILKIKQELKGNVISKSRRAFGQIVHRDSLVPIPNLGLELWDRDPFGLKDYLGSGETDATGKFEILYDPKSGGFGDAPDLELKIFDPPQTILIDGKQSQVRNLIEVKDGSENTTDDYDFGVVQILYYEYDPQYPLFSYCLPDSIRHDFVPQALAVTMQSVAKYGQIMNNLIQRNRRNPDEPSYDEIQKSFPETLTLILEKNHKGYTRSDEFFGERMLNGFNPLIFKKDKNNPSLYTTAFNGDKFTLTGRIDMPNYKVKFELKEGKLLPIEITLQFREDDCVQPNPLLKAPQTYTPADGNKWLQAKRVIRATHLGVLGEVKGHLSQCHFNMEQYAIAFLRNIRKNPLREFLYPHLKEVVHINRFGRQILMNPTEGFFAKLEPMIINPDMLRWVRTNIGTYDWTDWQPRKPLCEAHTFAKLGNLYWDILTAYIESFFTANQVEIANNWTEILNFSNDLVQNSVPYVPLSMEQVDDGDEWYDLNEIEHSSNPRREVNGELKAIRPITTSSQPTEQDIANLKQVCKYAIYQCTFWHSWIHNEHNPEFGELKYGDLLTNGSMGDEDDESVLPGREVASIILAVTNMLTNFDYGYMLKNEDGDIPLNLIQLIESKRAEFEKLGFDLTTLRSRLNS
;
A
#
# COMPACT_ATOMS: atom_id res chain seq x y z
N MET A 1 -15.18 8.35 -32.05
CA MET A 1 -14.08 7.67 -31.33
C MET A 1 -12.75 8.07 -31.99
N THR A 2 -12.49 9.38 -32.11
CA THR A 2 -11.56 9.85 -33.16
C THR A 2 -10.66 11.02 -32.76
N ASN A 3 -10.82 11.65 -31.58
CA ASN A 3 -10.03 12.83 -31.22
C ASN A 3 -8.90 12.58 -30.19
N PHE A 4 -8.84 11.39 -29.57
CA PHE A 4 -7.73 11.00 -28.67
C PHE A 4 -6.63 10.24 -29.42
N ILE A 5 -7.03 9.33 -30.32
CA ILE A 5 -6.13 8.68 -31.27
C ILE A 5 -5.46 9.74 -32.16
N GLN A 6 -6.15 10.83 -32.52
CA GLN A 6 -5.54 11.93 -33.28
C GLN A 6 -4.47 12.69 -32.50
N ARG A 7 -4.58 12.81 -31.18
CA ARG A 7 -3.55 13.46 -30.34
C ARG A 7 -2.30 12.59 -30.16
N ILE A 8 -2.45 11.26 -30.14
CA ILE A 8 -1.34 10.30 -30.20
C ILE A 8 -0.67 10.33 -31.59
N LEU A 9 -1.44 10.45 -32.66
CA LEU A 9 -0.94 10.51 -34.05
C LEU A 9 -0.28 11.85 -34.39
N ASN A 10 -0.59 12.93 -33.67
CA ASN A 10 -0.03 14.27 -33.89
C ASN A 10 1.24 14.55 -33.08
N GLY A 11 1.74 13.61 -32.28
CA GLY A 11 3.00 13.77 -31.53
C GLY A 11 2.94 14.76 -30.36
N GLU A 12 1.75 15.14 -29.90
CA GLU A 12 1.56 16.04 -28.74
C GLU A 12 1.75 15.31 -27.39
N VAL A 13 1.84 13.98 -27.40
CA VAL A 13 2.18 13.12 -26.26
C VAL A 13 3.27 12.16 -26.71
N SER A 14 4.46 12.26 -26.10
CA SER A 14 5.61 11.42 -26.44
C SER A 14 5.43 9.99 -25.89
N LEU A 15 5.55 9.01 -26.79
CA LEU A 15 5.60 7.57 -26.52
C LEU A 15 7.04 7.06 -26.33
N GLU A 16 8.07 7.92 -26.34
CA GLU A 16 9.47 7.50 -26.36
C GLU A 16 9.99 6.96 -25.03
N GLU A 17 9.46 7.42 -23.88
CA GLU A 17 9.85 6.88 -22.57
C GLU A 17 9.25 5.49 -22.27
N TYR A 18 8.21 5.08 -23.01
CA TYR A 18 7.48 3.84 -22.76
C TYR A 18 7.93 2.64 -23.63
N THR A 19 8.83 2.86 -24.60
CA THR A 19 9.15 1.84 -25.62
C THR A 19 10.44 1.05 -25.38
N LYS A 20 11.42 1.56 -24.62
CA LYS A 20 12.70 0.83 -24.44
C LYS A 20 12.53 -0.44 -23.58
N THR A 21 11.86 -0.31 -22.43
CA THR A 21 11.67 -1.40 -21.46
C THR A 21 10.69 -2.47 -21.93
N GLU A 22 9.54 -2.09 -22.52
CA GLU A 22 8.58 -3.06 -23.05
C GLU A 22 9.10 -3.74 -24.33
N ARG A 23 9.89 -3.05 -25.16
CA ARG A 23 10.55 -3.68 -26.32
C ARG A 23 11.63 -4.65 -25.86
N GLU A 24 12.43 -4.34 -24.85
CA GLU A 24 13.38 -5.28 -24.23
C GLU A 24 12.64 -6.48 -23.60
N ARG A 25 11.56 -6.25 -22.85
CA ARG A 25 10.71 -7.31 -22.27
C ARG A 25 10.09 -8.21 -23.34
N LEU A 26 9.56 -7.63 -24.42
CA LEU A 26 8.98 -8.36 -25.54
C LEU A 26 10.07 -9.13 -26.31
N VAL A 27 11.26 -8.56 -26.48
CA VAL A 27 12.43 -9.21 -27.07
C VAL A 27 12.86 -10.40 -26.21
N TYR A 28 12.96 -10.26 -24.88
CA TYR A 28 13.22 -11.38 -23.97
C TYR A 28 12.14 -12.46 -24.05
N LYS A 29 10.86 -12.09 -24.11
CA LYS A 29 9.72 -13.01 -24.27
C LYS A 29 9.70 -13.73 -25.63
N ILE A 30 10.20 -13.08 -26.69
CA ILE A 30 10.40 -13.67 -28.01
C ILE A 30 11.61 -14.62 -27.97
N LEU A 31 12.71 -14.21 -27.34
CA LEU A 31 13.94 -14.99 -27.21
C LEU A 31 13.73 -16.29 -26.39
N THR A 32 12.90 -16.27 -25.34
CA THR A 32 12.57 -17.48 -24.54
C THR A 32 11.66 -18.49 -25.25
N ASN A 33 11.03 -18.07 -26.35
CA ASN A 33 10.19 -18.91 -27.21
C ASN A 33 10.92 -19.42 -28.47
N LEU A 34 12.18 -18.99 -28.69
CA LEU A 34 12.99 -19.53 -29.76
C LEU A 34 13.55 -20.93 -29.41
N PRO A 35 13.71 -21.82 -30.40
CA PRO A 35 14.42 -23.09 -30.20
C PRO A 35 15.83 -22.84 -29.65
N LEU A 36 16.30 -23.70 -28.73
CA LEU A 36 17.64 -23.59 -28.11
C LEU A 36 18.75 -23.44 -29.17
N SER A 37 18.61 -24.07 -30.34
CA SER A 37 19.52 -23.93 -31.47
C SER A 37 19.59 -22.50 -32.04
N SER A 38 18.47 -21.77 -32.09
CA SER A 38 18.41 -20.38 -32.55
C SER A 38 18.97 -19.42 -31.51
N ILE A 39 18.70 -19.68 -30.22
CA ILE A 39 19.30 -18.94 -29.11
C ILE A 39 20.82 -19.13 -29.10
N LEU A 40 21.30 -20.36 -29.29
CA LEU A 40 22.74 -20.65 -29.37
C LEU A 40 23.37 -19.97 -30.59
N LYS A 41 22.67 -19.89 -31.73
CA LYS A 41 23.13 -19.15 -32.91
C LYS A 41 23.23 -17.65 -32.66
N ILE A 42 22.21 -17.05 -32.03
CA ILE A 42 22.22 -15.63 -31.60
C ILE A 42 23.32 -15.39 -30.56
N LYS A 43 23.51 -16.29 -29.58
CA LYS A 43 24.62 -16.23 -28.61
C LYS A 43 25.99 -16.38 -29.28
N GLN A 44 26.07 -17.10 -30.39
CA GLN A 44 27.30 -17.33 -31.14
C GLN A 44 27.60 -16.15 -32.09
N GLU A 45 26.57 -15.43 -32.55
CA GLU A 45 26.67 -14.15 -33.26
C GLU A 45 26.94 -12.97 -32.29
N LEU A 46 26.43 -13.01 -31.05
CA LEU A 46 26.70 -12.06 -29.97
C LEU A 46 27.99 -12.35 -29.18
N LYS A 47 28.63 -13.49 -29.41
CA LYS A 47 29.97 -13.76 -28.87
C LYS A 47 30.97 -12.95 -29.68
N GLY A 48 31.13 -11.69 -29.27
CA GLY A 48 32.20 -10.81 -29.71
C GLY A 48 33.55 -11.51 -29.70
N ASN A 49 34.34 -11.19 -30.72
CA ASN A 49 35.67 -11.74 -30.97
C ASN A 49 36.59 -11.62 -29.75
N VAL A 50 37.59 -12.51 -29.71
CA VAL A 50 38.66 -12.51 -28.71
C VAL A 50 39.32 -11.13 -28.62
N ILE A 51 39.20 -10.52 -27.44
CA ILE A 51 39.67 -9.19 -27.08
C ILE A 51 41.19 -9.11 -27.23
N SER A 52 41.69 -8.23 -28.10
CA SER A 52 43.14 -7.95 -28.22
C SER A 52 43.57 -6.63 -27.59
N LYS A 53 42.63 -5.70 -27.34
CA LYS A 53 42.81 -4.48 -26.52
C LYS A 53 41.48 -4.11 -25.84
N SER A 54 41.41 -4.22 -24.52
CA SER A 54 40.27 -3.74 -23.71
C SER A 54 40.48 -2.29 -23.27
N ARG A 55 39.46 -1.45 -23.43
CA ARG A 55 39.34 -0.15 -22.74
C ARG A 55 38.48 -0.31 -21.50
N ARG A 56 38.57 0.67 -20.59
CA ARG A 56 37.82 0.66 -19.32
C ARG A 56 36.87 1.85 -19.26
N ALA A 57 35.64 1.58 -18.87
CA ALA A 57 34.69 2.59 -18.41
C ALA A 57 34.46 2.38 -16.92
N PHE A 58 34.69 3.40 -16.09
CA PHE A 58 34.59 3.27 -14.64
C PHE A 58 33.94 4.50 -14.00
N GLY A 59 33.56 4.37 -12.74
CA GLY A 59 32.92 5.44 -11.98
C GLY A 59 32.37 4.95 -10.65
N GLN A 60 31.53 5.76 -10.02
CA GLN A 60 30.87 5.45 -8.76
C GLN A 60 29.40 5.87 -8.80
N ILE A 61 28.48 4.96 -8.49
CA ILE A 61 27.04 5.26 -8.41
C ILE A 61 26.63 5.52 -6.96
N VAL A 62 25.92 6.64 -6.77
CA VAL A 62 25.44 7.08 -5.45
C VAL A 62 23.98 7.55 -5.51
N HIS A 63 23.30 7.49 -4.37
CA HIS A 63 22.01 8.16 -4.20
C HIS A 63 22.15 9.67 -4.36
N ARG A 64 21.19 10.30 -5.05
CA ARG A 64 21.25 11.74 -5.32
C ARG A 64 21.11 12.59 -4.06
N ASP A 65 20.30 12.13 -3.10
CA ASP A 65 19.93 12.90 -1.90
C ASP A 65 21.02 12.92 -0.82
N SER A 66 21.77 11.83 -0.70
CA SER A 66 22.64 11.51 0.43
C SER A 66 24.07 11.20 0.03
N LEU A 67 24.32 11.02 -1.27
CA LEU A 67 25.59 10.55 -1.84
C LEU A 67 26.05 9.20 -1.24
N VAL A 68 25.13 8.45 -0.63
CA VAL A 68 25.38 7.11 -0.13
C VAL A 68 25.62 6.19 -1.35
N PRO A 69 26.71 5.40 -1.36
CA PRO A 69 26.99 4.50 -2.47
C PRO A 69 25.93 3.42 -2.65
N ILE A 70 25.68 3.05 -3.91
CA ILE A 70 24.68 2.05 -4.27
C ILE A 70 25.37 0.76 -4.75
N PRO A 71 25.52 -0.26 -3.90
CA PRO A 71 26.19 -1.50 -4.27
C PRO A 71 25.29 -2.41 -5.12
N ASN A 72 25.90 -3.37 -5.81
CA ASN A 72 25.24 -4.48 -6.50
C ASN A 72 24.18 -4.08 -7.56
N LEU A 73 24.35 -2.94 -8.24
CA LEU A 73 23.53 -2.55 -9.39
C LEU A 73 24.10 -3.14 -10.68
N GLY A 74 23.25 -3.72 -11.52
CA GLY A 74 23.65 -4.21 -12.84
C GLY A 74 23.84 -3.06 -13.82
N LEU A 75 24.94 -3.10 -14.57
CA LEU A 75 25.32 -2.03 -15.51
C LEU A 75 25.57 -2.58 -16.89
N GLU A 76 25.21 -1.80 -17.91
CA GLU A 76 25.59 -2.05 -19.28
C GLU A 76 26.12 -0.79 -19.94
N LEU A 77 27.21 -0.95 -20.69
CA LEU A 77 27.79 0.08 -21.52
C LEU A 77 27.37 -0.16 -22.96
N TRP A 78 26.90 0.90 -23.60
CA TRP A 78 26.38 0.89 -24.97
C TRP A 78 27.02 2.01 -25.79
N ASP A 79 27.02 1.84 -27.10
CA ASP A 79 27.29 2.89 -28.07
C ASP A 79 25.97 3.55 -28.49
N ARG A 80 25.96 4.89 -28.52
CA ARG A 80 24.80 5.70 -28.84
C ARG A 80 25.00 6.41 -30.18
N ASP A 81 24.69 5.70 -31.25
CA ASP A 81 24.65 6.32 -32.58
C ASP A 81 23.38 7.18 -32.78
N PRO A 82 23.49 8.46 -33.21
CA PRO A 82 22.34 9.32 -33.48
C PRO A 82 21.38 8.80 -34.56
N PHE A 83 21.87 7.92 -35.45
CA PHE A 83 21.11 7.37 -36.58
C PHE A 83 21.28 5.84 -36.75
N GLY A 84 21.99 5.18 -35.83
CA GLY A 84 22.34 3.75 -35.87
C GLY A 84 21.56 2.88 -34.86
N LEU A 85 21.83 1.57 -34.89
CA LEU A 85 21.38 0.67 -33.83
C LEU A 85 22.32 0.85 -32.63
N LYS A 86 21.78 0.97 -31.42
CA LYS A 86 22.62 1.02 -30.20
C LYS A 86 23.36 -0.30 -30.06
N ASP A 87 24.68 -0.24 -30.01
CA ASP A 87 25.53 -1.42 -29.93
C ASP A 87 25.97 -1.70 -28.49
N TYR A 88 25.88 -2.96 -28.07
CA TYR A 88 26.29 -3.36 -26.72
C TYR A 88 27.82 -3.47 -26.64
N LEU A 89 28.42 -2.80 -25.66
CA LEU A 89 29.87 -2.73 -25.50
C LEU A 89 30.39 -3.61 -24.35
N GLY A 90 29.63 -3.70 -23.25
CA GLY A 90 30.02 -4.50 -22.09
C GLY A 90 29.04 -4.38 -20.92
N SER A 91 29.28 -5.16 -19.86
CA SER A 91 28.46 -5.14 -18.65
C SER A 91 29.34 -5.19 -17.41
N GLY A 92 28.83 -4.68 -16.31
CA GLY A 92 29.47 -4.77 -15.00
C GLY A 92 28.45 -4.67 -13.88
N GLU A 93 28.96 -4.57 -12.66
CA GLU A 93 28.16 -4.39 -11.46
C GLU A 93 28.88 -3.42 -10.52
N THR A 94 28.14 -2.67 -9.70
CA THR A 94 28.75 -1.87 -8.64
C THR A 94 29.20 -2.72 -7.45
N ASP A 95 30.37 -2.40 -6.91
CA ASP A 95 30.91 -3.02 -5.70
C ASP A 95 30.27 -2.47 -4.41
N ALA A 96 30.73 -2.94 -3.24
CA ALA A 96 30.25 -2.50 -1.93
C ALA A 96 30.37 -0.98 -1.68
N THR A 97 31.20 -0.28 -2.45
CA THR A 97 31.42 1.17 -2.40
C THR A 97 30.75 1.91 -3.55
N GLY A 98 29.86 1.24 -4.30
CA GLY A 98 29.16 1.79 -5.46
C GLY A 98 30.04 1.97 -6.69
N LYS A 99 31.32 1.56 -6.64
CA LYS A 99 32.25 1.73 -7.77
C LYS A 99 32.06 0.63 -8.80
N PHE A 100 32.31 0.94 -10.06
CA PHE A 100 32.26 -0.03 -11.14
C PHE A 100 33.43 0.13 -12.10
N GLU A 101 33.77 -0.97 -12.78
CA GLU A 101 34.68 -1.00 -13.92
C GLU A 101 34.10 -1.96 -14.96
N ILE A 102 33.87 -1.46 -16.18
CA ILE A 102 33.37 -2.23 -17.34
C ILE A 102 34.47 -2.25 -18.39
N LEU A 103 34.91 -3.46 -18.74
CA LEU A 103 35.83 -3.67 -19.85
C LEU A 103 35.04 -3.74 -21.16
N TYR A 104 35.46 -2.97 -22.17
CA TYR A 104 34.81 -2.98 -23.48
C TYR A 104 35.83 -2.87 -24.64
N ASP A 105 35.42 -3.34 -25.82
CA ASP A 105 36.17 -3.14 -27.07
C ASP A 105 35.49 -2.03 -27.89
N PRO A 106 36.16 -0.87 -28.10
CA PRO A 106 35.61 0.23 -28.90
C PRO A 106 35.19 -0.15 -30.31
N LYS A 107 35.74 -1.24 -30.88
CA LYS A 107 35.35 -1.73 -32.21
C LYS A 107 34.01 -2.47 -32.22
N SER A 108 33.42 -2.70 -31.05
CA SER A 108 32.10 -3.33 -30.92
C SER A 108 30.97 -2.33 -31.16
N GLY A 109 31.26 -1.03 -31.22
CA GLY A 109 30.32 0.05 -31.56
C GLY A 109 29.92 0.15 -33.04
N GLY A 110 30.11 -0.91 -33.81
CA GLY A 110 29.67 -0.93 -35.21
C GLY A 110 30.60 -0.20 -36.20
N PHE A 111 30.00 0.22 -37.33
CA PHE A 111 30.70 0.85 -38.47
C PHE A 111 30.72 2.37 -38.30
N GLY A 112 31.82 2.94 -37.82
CA GLY A 112 31.89 4.38 -37.57
C GLY A 112 33.16 4.85 -36.89
N ASP A 113 33.08 6.08 -36.38
CA ASP A 113 34.02 6.75 -35.48
C ASP A 113 34.07 6.08 -34.09
N ALA A 114 34.75 6.68 -33.12
CA ALA A 114 34.91 6.07 -31.80
C ALA A 114 33.56 6.09 -31.04
N PRO A 115 33.32 5.15 -30.11
CA PRO A 115 31.99 4.99 -29.51
C PRO A 115 31.55 6.20 -28.70
N ASP A 116 30.26 6.51 -28.80
CA ASP A 116 29.54 7.49 -28.00
C ASP A 116 28.92 6.79 -26.79
N LEU A 117 29.60 6.84 -25.64
CA LEU A 117 29.28 5.98 -24.51
C LEU A 117 27.91 6.32 -23.88
N GLU A 118 27.09 5.29 -23.63
CA GLU A 118 25.84 5.34 -22.87
C GLU A 118 25.90 4.28 -21.76
N LEU A 119 25.82 4.69 -20.49
CA LEU A 119 25.72 3.79 -19.35
C LEU A 119 24.25 3.57 -18.96
N LYS A 120 23.78 2.33 -19.06
CA LYS A 120 22.46 1.90 -18.59
C LYS A 120 22.59 1.23 -17.24
N ILE A 121 21.72 1.63 -16.31
CA ILE A 121 21.73 1.19 -14.90
C ILE A 121 20.44 0.43 -14.62
N PHE A 122 20.54 -0.78 -14.08
CA PHE A 122 19.41 -1.69 -13.89
C PHE A 122 19.19 -2.10 -12.43
N ASP A 123 17.93 -2.30 -12.10
CA ASP A 123 17.46 -2.96 -10.88
C ASP A 123 17.91 -4.43 -10.87
N PRO A 124 18.06 -5.09 -9.70
CA PRO A 124 18.34 -6.51 -9.64
C PRO A 124 17.28 -7.31 -10.40
N PRO A 125 17.69 -8.36 -11.13
CA PRO A 125 16.78 -9.16 -11.91
C PRO A 125 15.75 -9.86 -11.02
N GLN A 126 14.57 -10.08 -11.56
CA GLN A 126 13.42 -10.73 -10.94
C GLN A 126 13.10 -12.01 -11.72
N THR A 127 12.97 -13.11 -10.98
CA THR A 127 12.49 -14.37 -11.54
C THR A 127 10.97 -14.32 -11.72
N ILE A 128 10.50 -14.54 -12.95
CA ILE A 128 9.08 -14.65 -13.26
C ILE A 128 8.78 -15.93 -14.05
N LEU A 129 7.57 -16.45 -13.90
CA LEU A 129 7.03 -17.56 -14.66
C LEU A 129 6.23 -17.05 -15.85
N ILE A 130 6.70 -17.33 -17.07
CA ILE A 130 5.97 -17.07 -18.31
C ILE A 130 5.67 -18.42 -18.95
N ASP A 131 4.39 -18.77 -19.08
CA ASP A 131 3.94 -20.04 -19.69
C ASP A 131 4.63 -21.27 -19.07
N GLY A 132 4.79 -21.26 -17.74
CA GLY A 132 5.45 -22.32 -16.97
C GLY A 132 6.98 -22.35 -17.06
N LYS A 133 7.60 -21.41 -17.78
CA LYS A 133 9.07 -21.28 -17.86
C LYS A 133 9.57 -20.11 -17.01
N GLN A 134 10.59 -20.38 -16.21
CA GLN A 134 11.31 -19.32 -15.49
C GLN A 134 12.05 -18.41 -16.48
N SER A 135 11.88 -17.10 -16.30
CA SER A 135 12.53 -16.03 -17.04
C SER A 135 13.07 -15.00 -16.05
N GLN A 136 14.18 -14.33 -16.40
CA GLN A 136 14.72 -13.22 -15.64
C GLN A 136 14.33 -11.91 -16.34
N VAL A 137 13.72 -11.00 -15.59
CA VAL A 137 13.41 -9.64 -16.06
C VAL A 137 14.08 -8.63 -15.16
N ARG A 138 14.51 -7.50 -15.71
CA ARG A 138 15.09 -6.41 -14.92
C ARG A 138 14.56 -5.09 -15.41
N ASN A 139 14.59 -4.12 -14.51
CA ASN A 139 14.01 -2.81 -14.68
C ASN A 139 15.12 -1.77 -14.94
N LEU A 140 14.98 -0.96 -16.00
CA LEU A 140 15.92 0.11 -16.31
C LEU A 140 15.69 1.29 -15.37
N ILE A 141 16.66 1.59 -14.52
CA ILE A 141 16.59 2.71 -13.57
C ILE A 141 16.85 4.02 -14.29
N GLU A 142 18.02 4.14 -14.91
CA GLU A 142 18.46 5.40 -15.52
C GLU A 142 19.48 5.13 -16.63
N VAL A 143 19.55 6.07 -17.56
CA VAL A 143 20.55 6.10 -18.64
C VAL A 143 21.39 7.35 -18.44
N LYS A 144 22.71 7.20 -18.52
CA LYS A 144 23.68 8.29 -18.38
C LYS A 144 24.56 8.36 -19.61
N ASP A 145 24.55 9.52 -20.24
CA ASP A 145 25.44 9.81 -21.35
C ASP A 145 26.88 9.97 -20.85
N GLY A 146 27.81 9.34 -21.54
CA GLY A 146 29.25 9.49 -21.39
C GLY A 146 29.83 10.44 -22.44
N SER A 147 31.14 10.32 -22.69
CA SER A 147 31.79 11.09 -23.76
C SER A 147 31.46 10.53 -25.13
N GLU A 148 31.30 11.45 -26.07
CA GLU A 148 31.29 11.14 -27.49
C GLU A 148 32.71 10.83 -27.98
N ASN A 149 32.82 10.02 -29.02
CA ASN A 149 34.08 9.70 -29.70
C ASN A 149 35.18 9.17 -28.77
N THR A 150 34.81 8.26 -27.86
CA THR A 150 35.70 7.81 -26.79
C THR A 150 36.79 6.87 -27.31
N THR A 151 38.04 7.34 -27.27
CA THR A 151 39.21 6.58 -27.77
C THR A 151 40.07 5.95 -26.68
N ASP A 152 39.92 6.38 -25.42
CA ASP A 152 40.70 5.95 -24.25
C ASP A 152 39.81 5.44 -23.10
N ASP A 153 40.41 5.11 -21.94
CA ASP A 153 39.65 4.80 -20.73
C ASP A 153 38.78 6.02 -20.33
N TYR A 154 37.54 5.76 -19.91
CA TYR A 154 36.57 6.80 -19.59
C TYR A 154 36.10 6.70 -18.14
N ASP A 155 36.14 7.84 -17.44
CA ASP A 155 35.66 7.99 -16.07
C ASP A 155 34.33 8.74 -16.09
N PHE A 156 33.25 8.07 -15.70
CA PHE A 156 31.94 8.68 -15.48
C PHE A 156 31.91 9.54 -14.20
N GLY A 157 32.94 9.46 -13.36
CA GLY A 157 33.03 10.14 -12.08
C GLY A 157 31.98 9.62 -11.09
N VAL A 158 31.45 10.54 -10.27
CA VAL A 158 30.36 10.23 -9.33
C VAL A 158 29.03 10.43 -10.05
N VAL A 159 28.38 9.32 -10.37
CA VAL A 159 27.08 9.25 -11.03
C VAL A 159 25.96 9.24 -9.99
N GLN A 160 25.24 10.35 -9.89
CA GLN A 160 24.05 10.44 -9.03
C GLN A 160 22.81 9.95 -9.79
N ILE A 161 22.06 9.04 -9.19
CA ILE A 161 20.79 8.53 -9.75
C ILE A 161 19.62 8.83 -8.81
N LEU A 162 18.41 8.86 -9.38
CA LEU A 162 17.17 8.86 -8.60
C LEU A 162 16.67 7.43 -8.48
N TYR A 163 16.86 6.82 -7.31
CA TYR A 163 16.48 5.42 -7.08
C TYR A 163 15.80 5.26 -5.72
N TYR A 164 14.47 5.37 -5.73
CA TYR A 164 13.64 5.36 -4.53
C TYR A 164 14.12 6.34 -3.45
N GLU A 165 14.32 7.60 -3.82
CA GLU A 165 14.74 8.64 -2.86
C GLU A 165 13.59 8.99 -1.93
N TYR A 166 13.88 9.39 -0.69
CA TYR A 166 12.86 9.93 0.20
C TYR A 166 12.50 11.36 -0.24
N ASP A 167 11.20 11.70 -0.23
CA ASP A 167 10.73 13.04 -0.60
C ASP A 167 11.06 14.05 0.52
N PRO A 168 12.05 14.95 0.35
CA PRO A 168 12.44 15.89 1.40
C PRO A 168 11.37 16.97 1.61
N GLN A 169 10.44 17.15 0.66
CA GLN A 169 9.37 18.13 0.75
C GLN A 169 8.16 17.59 1.53
N TYR A 170 8.17 16.31 1.86
CA TYR A 170 7.10 15.66 2.61
C TYR A 170 7.59 15.13 3.97
N PRO A 171 7.93 16.02 4.93
CA PRO A 171 8.60 15.64 6.17
C PRO A 171 7.70 14.90 7.18
N LEU A 172 6.40 14.77 6.88
CA LEU A 172 5.42 14.20 7.82
C LEU A 172 5.52 12.69 7.95
N PHE A 173 6.02 11.96 6.95
CA PHE A 173 6.33 10.53 7.05
C PHE A 173 7.18 10.11 5.87
N SER A 174 7.82 8.93 5.94
CA SER A 174 8.68 8.42 4.90
C SER A 174 7.86 8.18 3.63
N TYR A 175 8.14 8.96 2.60
CA TYR A 175 7.42 8.93 1.33
C TYR A 175 8.41 8.92 0.18
N CYS A 176 8.10 8.23 -0.90
CA CYS A 176 9.01 8.15 -2.03
C CYS A 176 8.90 9.41 -2.91
N LEU A 177 10.04 10.01 -3.25
CA LEU A 177 10.11 11.11 -4.21
C LEU A 177 9.55 10.63 -5.56
N PRO A 178 8.47 11.23 -6.08
CA PRO A 178 7.78 10.72 -7.27
C PRO A 178 8.70 10.54 -8.49
N ASP A 179 9.66 11.43 -8.69
CA ASP A 179 10.62 11.38 -9.81
C ASP A 179 11.63 10.24 -9.70
N SER A 180 11.78 9.65 -8.51
CA SER A 180 12.62 8.49 -8.27
C SER A 180 11.92 7.15 -8.55
N ILE A 181 10.62 7.20 -8.82
CA ILE A 181 9.82 6.05 -9.24
C ILE A 181 9.86 5.98 -10.76
N ARG A 182 10.76 5.13 -11.29
CA ARG A 182 11.11 5.05 -12.72
C ARG A 182 10.18 4.15 -13.54
N HIS A 183 9.42 3.30 -12.88
CA HIS A 183 8.41 2.45 -13.51
C HIS A 183 7.03 2.80 -12.95
N ASP A 184 5.98 2.50 -13.70
CA ASP A 184 4.61 2.58 -13.18
C ASP A 184 4.13 1.17 -12.82
N PHE A 185 2.86 1.03 -12.45
CA PHE A 185 2.19 -0.26 -12.41
C PHE A 185 2.55 -1.13 -13.62
N VAL A 186 2.51 -2.45 -13.45
CA VAL A 186 2.60 -3.34 -14.61
C VAL A 186 1.50 -2.97 -15.63
N PRO A 187 1.75 -3.04 -16.96
CA PRO A 187 0.83 -2.47 -17.95
C PRO A 187 -0.61 -2.98 -17.86
N GLN A 188 -0.80 -4.25 -17.52
CA GLN A 188 -2.13 -4.83 -17.31
C GLN A 188 -2.83 -4.22 -16.08
N ALA A 189 -2.12 -4.06 -14.96
CA ALA A 189 -2.65 -3.41 -13.76
C ALA A 189 -3.08 -1.97 -14.06
N LEU A 190 -2.21 -1.20 -14.73
CA LEU A 190 -2.54 0.17 -15.14
C LEU A 190 -3.81 0.23 -15.99
N ALA A 191 -3.94 -0.68 -16.95
CA ALA A 191 -5.12 -0.72 -17.82
C ALA A 191 -6.42 -0.98 -17.04
N VAL A 192 -6.41 -1.94 -16.10
CA VAL A 192 -7.57 -2.25 -15.26
C VAL A 192 -7.92 -1.06 -14.35
N THR A 193 -6.92 -0.46 -13.69
CA THR A 193 -7.10 0.74 -12.87
C THR A 193 -7.73 1.89 -13.66
N MET A 194 -7.21 2.19 -14.85
CA MET A 194 -7.74 3.25 -15.70
C MET A 194 -9.16 2.96 -16.20
N GLN A 195 -9.51 1.71 -16.47
CA GLN A 195 -10.88 1.32 -16.83
C GLN A 195 -11.86 1.56 -15.68
N SER A 196 -11.49 1.19 -14.44
CA SER A 196 -12.31 1.45 -13.25
C SER A 196 -12.50 2.95 -13.02
N VAL A 197 -11.40 3.72 -13.03
CA VAL A 197 -11.41 5.18 -12.87
C VAL A 197 -12.30 5.84 -13.92
N ALA A 198 -12.18 5.46 -15.19
CA ALA A 198 -12.98 6.02 -16.27
C ALA A 198 -14.48 5.70 -16.11
N LYS A 199 -14.82 4.44 -15.78
CA LYS A 199 -16.22 3.99 -15.63
C LYS A 199 -16.93 4.76 -14.52
N TYR A 200 -16.40 4.72 -13.31
CA TYR A 200 -17.08 5.32 -12.16
C TYR A 200 -16.91 6.85 -12.12
N GLY A 201 -15.79 7.36 -12.64
CA GLY A 201 -15.59 8.80 -12.83
C GLY A 201 -16.61 9.42 -13.80
N GLN A 202 -16.99 8.71 -14.87
CA GLN A 202 -18.04 9.17 -15.78
C GLN A 202 -19.41 9.23 -15.12
N ILE A 203 -19.81 8.20 -14.36
CA ILE A 203 -21.08 8.17 -13.62
C ILE A 203 -21.12 9.33 -12.62
N MET A 204 -20.08 9.47 -11.80
CA MET A 204 -19.92 10.55 -10.82
C MET A 204 -20.06 11.93 -11.46
N ASN A 205 -19.31 12.19 -12.54
CA ASN A 205 -19.34 13.49 -13.21
C ASN A 205 -20.72 13.83 -13.76
N ASN A 206 -21.46 12.86 -14.29
CA ASN A 206 -22.83 13.09 -14.76
C ASN A 206 -23.77 13.48 -13.62
N LEU A 207 -23.68 12.80 -12.47
CA LEU A 207 -24.48 13.09 -11.28
C LEU A 207 -24.17 14.50 -10.73
N ILE A 208 -22.88 14.83 -10.57
CA ILE A 208 -22.43 16.15 -10.11
C ILE A 208 -22.88 17.25 -11.06
N GLN A 209 -22.72 17.07 -12.38
CA GLN A 209 -23.13 18.09 -13.34
C GLN A 209 -24.66 18.31 -13.35
N ARG A 210 -25.44 17.27 -13.07
CA ARG A 210 -26.90 17.40 -12.87
C ARG A 210 -27.20 18.21 -11.61
N ASN A 211 -26.50 17.93 -10.50
CA ASN A 211 -26.66 18.68 -9.25
C ASN A 211 -26.28 20.16 -9.36
N ARG A 212 -25.22 20.48 -10.10
CA ARG A 212 -24.82 21.88 -10.35
C ARG A 212 -25.85 22.68 -11.15
N ARG A 213 -26.70 22.01 -11.94
CA ARG A 213 -27.78 22.64 -12.70
C ARG A 213 -29.05 22.78 -11.87
N ASN A 214 -29.31 21.81 -11.00
CA ASN A 214 -30.42 21.83 -10.05
C ASN A 214 -29.95 21.19 -8.73
N PRO A 215 -29.75 21.98 -7.65
CA PRO A 215 -29.25 21.48 -6.36
C PRO A 215 -30.09 20.37 -5.73
N ASP A 216 -31.36 20.23 -6.12
CA ASP A 216 -32.27 19.21 -5.61
C ASP A 216 -32.25 17.90 -6.43
N GLU A 217 -31.52 17.87 -7.54
CA GLU A 217 -31.37 16.68 -8.41
C GLU A 217 -29.92 16.19 -8.48
N PRO A 218 -29.67 14.91 -8.78
CA PRO A 218 -30.62 13.80 -8.70
C PRO A 218 -31.03 13.51 -7.24
N SER A 219 -32.12 12.76 -7.03
CA SER A 219 -32.48 12.31 -5.68
C SER A 219 -31.43 11.32 -5.14
N TYR A 220 -31.36 11.14 -3.80
CA TYR A 220 -30.45 10.15 -3.21
C TYR A 220 -30.72 8.72 -3.71
N ASP A 221 -31.98 8.37 -3.96
CA ASP A 221 -32.34 7.08 -4.55
C ASP A 221 -31.83 6.92 -5.98
N GLU A 222 -31.89 7.98 -6.80
CA GLU A 222 -31.30 7.98 -8.15
C GLU A 222 -29.77 7.86 -8.10
N ILE A 223 -29.12 8.56 -7.15
CA ILE A 223 -27.68 8.44 -6.92
C ILE A 223 -27.33 7.00 -6.56
N GLN A 224 -28.00 6.42 -5.56
CA GLN A 224 -27.76 5.05 -5.11
C GLN A 224 -27.92 4.02 -6.24
N LYS A 225 -28.98 4.14 -7.04
CA LYS A 225 -29.28 3.23 -8.18
C LYS A 225 -28.34 3.39 -9.36
N SER A 226 -27.52 4.45 -9.39
CA SER A 226 -26.54 4.67 -10.45
C SER A 226 -25.28 3.80 -10.28
N PHE A 227 -25.13 3.13 -9.13
CA PHE A 227 -24.01 2.26 -8.80
C PHE A 227 -24.47 0.81 -8.55
N PRO A 228 -23.57 -0.19 -8.65
CA PRO A 228 -23.88 -1.57 -8.32
C PRO A 228 -24.42 -1.74 -6.89
N GLU A 229 -25.27 -2.74 -6.69
CA GLU A 229 -25.77 -3.08 -5.36
C GLU A 229 -24.68 -3.75 -4.53
N THR A 230 -24.59 -3.37 -3.25
CA THR A 230 -23.61 -3.89 -2.29
C THR A 230 -24.27 -4.78 -1.24
N LEU A 231 -23.44 -5.38 -0.38
CA LEU A 231 -23.87 -6.39 0.59
C LEU A 231 -25.08 -5.94 1.42
N THR A 232 -25.07 -4.74 1.98
CA THR A 232 -26.13 -4.29 2.88
C THR A 232 -27.46 -4.13 2.15
N LEU A 233 -27.47 -3.54 0.95
CA LEU A 233 -28.66 -3.46 0.09
C LEU A 233 -29.20 -4.84 -0.28
N ILE A 234 -28.33 -5.79 -0.61
CA ILE A 234 -28.70 -7.17 -0.95
C ILE A 234 -29.33 -7.86 0.26
N LEU A 235 -28.73 -7.72 1.45
CA LEU A 235 -29.24 -8.31 2.69
C LEU A 235 -30.59 -7.71 3.09
N GLU A 236 -30.77 -6.40 2.96
CA GLU A 236 -32.01 -5.69 3.28
C GLU A 236 -33.19 -6.10 2.38
N LYS A 237 -32.92 -6.44 1.12
CA LYS A 237 -33.95 -7.00 0.22
C LYS A 237 -34.47 -8.35 0.67
N ASN A 238 -33.58 -9.17 1.25
CA ASN A 238 -33.92 -10.53 1.68
C ASN A 238 -34.48 -10.55 3.11
N HIS A 239 -33.97 -9.68 3.98
CA HIS A 239 -34.36 -9.59 5.38
C HIS A 239 -34.34 -8.11 5.82
N LYS A 240 -35.49 -7.44 5.62
CA LYS A 240 -35.65 -6.02 5.94
C LYS A 240 -35.36 -5.74 7.43
N GLY A 241 -34.51 -4.75 7.69
CA GLY A 241 -34.04 -4.31 9.00
C GLY A 241 -32.82 -5.07 9.53
N TYR A 242 -32.35 -6.13 8.85
CA TYR A 242 -31.27 -6.97 9.36
C TYR A 242 -29.96 -6.22 9.54
N THR A 243 -29.56 -5.43 8.56
CA THR A 243 -28.29 -4.68 8.64
C THR A 243 -28.36 -3.56 9.67
N ARG A 244 -29.57 -3.19 10.12
CA ARG A 244 -29.80 -2.19 11.18
C ARG A 244 -29.90 -2.83 12.57
N SER A 245 -29.83 -4.15 12.68
CA SER A 245 -29.90 -4.90 13.94
C SER A 245 -28.69 -4.68 14.87
N ASP A 246 -28.79 -5.13 16.12
CA ASP A 246 -27.68 -5.09 17.07
C ASP A 246 -26.65 -6.17 16.76
N GLU A 247 -27.14 -7.33 16.30
CA GLU A 247 -26.33 -8.46 15.87
C GLU A 247 -25.43 -8.08 14.69
N PHE A 248 -25.99 -7.47 13.65
CA PHE A 248 -25.21 -7.03 12.50
C PHE A 248 -24.22 -5.93 12.87
N PHE A 249 -24.63 -4.98 13.73
CA PHE A 249 -23.71 -3.95 14.21
C PHE A 249 -22.50 -4.56 14.94
N GLY A 250 -22.72 -5.49 15.87
CA GLY A 250 -21.63 -6.18 16.56
C GLY A 250 -20.76 -7.02 15.62
N GLU A 251 -21.36 -7.65 14.60
CA GLU A 251 -20.66 -8.40 13.57
C GLU A 251 -19.73 -7.48 12.74
N ARG A 252 -20.21 -6.32 12.28
CA ARG A 252 -19.38 -5.35 11.54
C ARG A 252 -18.28 -4.73 12.40
N MET A 253 -18.50 -4.59 13.70
CA MET A 253 -17.47 -4.15 14.63
C MET A 253 -16.36 -5.19 14.83
N LEU A 254 -16.66 -6.48 14.67
CA LEU A 254 -15.67 -7.56 14.72
C LEU A 254 -14.96 -7.80 13.39
N ASN A 255 -15.72 -7.76 12.28
CA ASN A 255 -15.29 -8.31 10.99
C ASN A 255 -15.47 -7.34 9.81
N GLY A 256 -15.97 -6.13 10.03
CA GLY A 256 -16.22 -5.19 8.94
C GLY A 256 -14.94 -4.53 8.43
N PHE A 257 -15.14 -3.42 7.73
CA PHE A 257 -14.06 -2.63 7.10
C PHE A 257 -12.98 -2.15 8.08
N ASN A 258 -13.34 -1.84 9.32
CA ASN A 258 -12.38 -1.44 10.36
C ASN A 258 -12.54 -2.34 11.59
N PRO A 259 -12.00 -3.57 11.56
CA PRO A 259 -12.24 -4.54 12.62
C PRO A 259 -11.61 -4.06 13.93
N LEU A 260 -12.40 -3.99 15.01
CA LEU A 260 -11.99 -3.42 16.29
C LEU A 260 -11.05 -4.32 17.08
N ILE A 261 -9.99 -3.72 17.63
CA ILE A 261 -9.31 -4.28 18.80
C ILE A 261 -10.06 -3.73 20.01
N PHE A 262 -10.81 -4.58 20.71
CA PHE A 262 -11.61 -4.14 21.85
C PHE A 262 -10.75 -3.88 23.09
N LYS A 263 -11.29 -3.12 24.02
CA LYS A 263 -10.81 -3.12 25.40
C LYS A 263 -11.81 -3.82 26.31
N LYS A 264 -11.37 -4.24 27.49
CA LYS A 264 -12.25 -4.70 28.58
C LYS A 264 -12.57 -3.50 29.46
N ASP A 265 -13.85 -3.33 29.79
CA ASP A 265 -14.28 -2.24 30.67
C ASP A 265 -13.62 -2.41 32.05
N LYS A 266 -12.99 -1.34 32.54
CA LYS A 266 -12.27 -1.38 33.82
C LYS A 266 -13.16 -1.63 35.03
N ASN A 267 -14.43 -1.27 34.95
CA ASN A 267 -15.39 -1.43 36.06
C ASN A 267 -16.14 -2.75 35.95
N ASN A 268 -16.30 -3.29 34.74
CA ASN A 268 -16.91 -4.59 34.50
C ASN A 268 -16.17 -5.36 33.38
N PRO A 269 -15.16 -6.18 33.72
CA PRO A 269 -14.37 -6.92 32.73
C PRO A 269 -15.11 -7.98 31.90
N SER A 270 -16.40 -8.21 32.16
CA SER A 270 -17.28 -9.01 31.28
C SER A 270 -17.79 -8.24 30.06
N LEU A 271 -17.62 -6.92 30.07
CA LEU A 271 -17.98 -6.03 28.97
C LEU A 271 -16.76 -5.66 28.15
N TYR A 272 -17.00 -5.42 26.86
CA TYR A 272 -16.01 -4.94 25.92
C TYR A 272 -16.32 -3.50 25.51
N THR A 273 -15.28 -2.71 25.24
CA THR A 273 -15.43 -1.30 24.92
C THR A 273 -14.60 -0.89 23.71
N THR A 274 -15.04 0.18 23.07
CA THR A 274 -14.27 0.97 22.11
C THR A 274 -14.60 2.44 22.33
N ALA A 275 -13.64 3.30 22.10
CA ALA A 275 -13.80 4.73 22.27
C ALA A 275 -12.98 5.50 21.24
N PHE A 276 -13.42 6.72 20.98
CA PHE A 276 -12.78 7.65 20.06
C PHE A 276 -12.87 9.06 20.64
N ASN A 277 -11.75 9.78 20.55
CA ASN A 277 -11.68 11.20 20.88
C ASN A 277 -11.32 11.99 19.62
N GLY A 278 -12.28 12.81 19.19
CA GLY A 278 -12.20 13.73 18.08
C GLY A 278 -11.69 15.13 18.44
N ASP A 279 -11.33 15.42 19.69
CA ASP A 279 -11.06 16.78 20.19
C ASP A 279 -9.78 17.37 19.57
N LYS A 280 -8.79 16.54 19.24
CA LYS A 280 -7.50 17.03 18.73
C LYS A 280 -7.53 17.43 17.25
N PHE A 281 -8.64 17.23 16.56
CA PHE A 281 -8.75 17.48 15.12
C PHE A 281 -9.37 18.85 14.82
N THR A 282 -8.93 19.44 13.70
CA THR A 282 -9.67 20.54 13.08
C THR A 282 -10.67 19.95 12.09
N LEU A 283 -11.95 20.28 12.25
CA LEU A 283 -13.04 19.86 11.37
C LEU A 283 -13.38 20.97 10.38
N THR A 284 -14.16 20.67 9.34
CA THR A 284 -14.68 21.74 8.46
C THR A 284 -16.06 22.25 8.87
N GLY A 285 -16.74 21.55 9.79
CA GLY A 285 -18.11 21.84 10.21
C GLY A 285 -19.21 21.28 9.30
N ARG A 286 -18.87 20.50 8.26
CA ARG A 286 -19.87 19.93 7.33
C ARG A 286 -20.33 18.51 7.66
N ILE A 287 -19.50 17.68 8.30
CA ILE A 287 -19.83 16.32 8.80
C ILE A 287 -19.40 16.27 10.24
N ASP A 288 -20.19 15.56 11.04
CA ASP A 288 -19.93 15.42 12.46
C ASP A 288 -18.97 14.27 12.72
N MET A 289 -18.06 14.51 13.67
CA MET A 289 -17.12 13.51 14.16
C MET A 289 -17.15 13.53 15.70
N PRO A 290 -18.25 13.10 16.32
CA PRO A 290 -18.41 13.18 17.77
C PRO A 290 -17.46 12.23 18.50
N ASN A 291 -17.09 12.59 19.72
CA ASN A 291 -16.47 11.64 20.63
C ASN A 291 -17.49 10.54 20.92
N TYR A 292 -17.01 9.31 21.03
CA TYR A 292 -17.88 8.20 21.41
C TYR A 292 -17.22 7.23 22.38
N LYS A 293 -18.07 6.53 23.13
CA LYS A 293 -17.74 5.28 23.80
C LYS A 293 -18.88 4.30 23.58
N VAL A 294 -18.56 3.07 23.19
CA VAL A 294 -19.53 1.99 23.03
C VAL A 294 -19.17 0.86 23.97
N LYS A 295 -20.17 0.31 24.66
CA LYS A 295 -20.05 -0.91 25.45
C LYS A 295 -20.77 -2.05 24.77
N PHE A 296 -20.16 -3.22 24.83
CA PHE A 296 -20.67 -4.45 24.27
C PHE A 296 -20.69 -5.55 25.33
N GLU A 297 -21.67 -6.43 25.22
CA GLU A 297 -21.74 -7.68 25.96
C GLU A 297 -21.52 -8.86 24.99
N LEU A 298 -20.72 -9.85 25.40
CA LEU A 298 -20.60 -11.10 24.67
C LEU A 298 -21.66 -12.08 25.18
N LYS A 299 -22.70 -12.32 24.37
CA LYS A 299 -23.83 -13.19 24.73
C LYS A 299 -24.06 -14.24 23.64
N GLU A 300 -24.11 -15.51 24.04
CA GLU A 300 -24.35 -16.65 23.13
C GLU A 300 -23.40 -16.66 21.91
N GLY A 301 -22.13 -16.27 22.12
CA GLY A 301 -21.12 -16.22 21.07
C GLY A 301 -21.22 -15.01 20.12
N LYS A 302 -22.15 -14.08 20.36
CA LYS A 302 -22.32 -12.84 19.60
C LYS A 302 -21.97 -11.63 20.46
N LEU A 303 -21.29 -10.66 19.86
CA LEU A 303 -21.01 -9.39 20.50
C LEU A 303 -22.20 -8.45 20.24
N LEU A 304 -22.83 -7.94 21.29
CA LEU A 304 -24.01 -7.09 21.18
C LEU A 304 -23.74 -5.72 21.82
N PRO A 305 -24.03 -4.61 21.13
CA PRO A 305 -23.95 -3.28 21.74
C PRO A 305 -25.02 -3.13 22.82
N ILE A 306 -24.65 -2.60 23.98
CA ILE A 306 -25.58 -2.38 25.11
C ILE A 306 -25.69 -0.90 25.50
N GLU A 307 -24.69 -0.09 25.15
CA GLU A 307 -24.63 1.32 25.51
C GLU A 307 -23.77 2.07 24.49
N ILE A 308 -24.25 3.20 23.99
CA ILE A 308 -23.49 4.13 23.14
C ILE A 308 -23.59 5.52 23.77
N THR A 309 -22.45 6.06 24.17
CA THR A 309 -22.32 7.46 24.59
C THR A 309 -21.74 8.27 23.44
N LEU A 310 -22.42 9.34 23.04
CA LEU A 310 -21.97 10.31 22.04
C LEU A 310 -21.79 11.67 22.69
N GLN A 311 -20.75 12.38 22.28
CA GLN A 311 -20.51 13.76 22.68
C GLN A 311 -20.10 14.59 21.47
N PHE A 312 -21.00 15.48 21.07
CA PHE A 312 -20.80 16.39 19.95
C PHE A 312 -20.13 17.66 20.40
N ARG A 313 -19.48 18.34 19.45
CA ARG A 313 -18.99 19.70 19.64
C ARG A 313 -20.17 20.67 19.72
N GLU A 314 -19.97 21.81 20.39
CA GLU A 314 -20.90 22.93 20.26
C GLU A 314 -20.94 23.42 18.80
N ASP A 315 -22.04 24.07 18.42
CA ASP A 315 -22.23 24.52 17.03
C ASP A 315 -21.08 25.47 16.61
N ASP A 316 -20.69 25.40 15.33
CA ASP A 316 -19.58 26.16 14.73
C ASP A 316 -18.18 25.92 15.34
N CYS A 317 -18.02 24.99 16.29
CA CYS A 317 -16.73 24.70 16.94
C CYS A 317 -15.85 23.75 16.10
N VAL A 318 -15.11 24.31 15.15
CA VAL A 318 -14.27 23.56 14.21
C VAL A 318 -12.82 23.34 14.66
N GLN A 319 -12.32 24.10 15.63
CA GLN A 319 -10.92 24.05 16.07
C GLN A 319 -10.64 22.90 17.06
N PRO A 320 -9.37 22.49 17.26
CA PRO A 320 -9.01 21.53 18.29
C PRO A 320 -9.34 22.00 19.72
N ASN A 321 -9.57 21.05 20.63
CA ASN A 321 -10.05 21.25 22.01
C ASN A 321 -11.29 22.16 22.07
N PRO A 322 -12.37 21.81 21.34
CA PRO A 322 -13.56 22.63 21.24
C PRO A 322 -14.35 22.64 22.56
N LEU A 323 -15.32 23.57 22.67
CA LEU A 323 -16.41 23.39 23.62
C LEU A 323 -17.27 22.20 23.17
N LEU A 324 -17.68 21.38 24.12
CA LEU A 324 -18.43 20.16 23.89
C LEU A 324 -19.81 20.26 24.53
N LYS A 325 -20.81 19.74 23.82
CA LYS A 325 -22.15 19.51 24.37
C LYS A 325 -22.08 18.48 25.49
N ALA A 326 -23.11 18.43 26.32
CA ALA A 326 -23.23 17.38 27.33
C ALA A 326 -23.28 15.99 26.66
N PRO A 327 -22.52 14.99 27.15
CA PRO A 327 -22.55 13.65 26.60
C PRO A 327 -23.94 13.03 26.76
N GLN A 328 -24.41 12.35 25.73
CA GLN A 328 -25.71 11.67 25.71
C GLN A 328 -25.49 10.17 25.56
N THR A 329 -26.18 9.39 26.37
CA THR A 329 -26.07 7.92 26.38
C THR A 329 -27.36 7.29 25.90
N TYR A 330 -27.21 6.32 25.01
CA TYR A 330 -28.27 5.58 24.36
C TYR A 330 -28.10 4.09 24.64
N THR A 331 -29.22 3.41 24.77
CA THR A 331 -29.35 1.97 25.02
C THR A 331 -30.34 1.38 24.01
N PRO A 332 -30.41 0.05 23.85
CA PRO A 332 -31.41 -0.59 22.98
C PRO A 332 -32.86 -0.19 23.27
N ALA A 333 -33.17 0.26 24.50
CA ALA A 333 -34.51 0.72 24.88
C ALA A 333 -34.91 2.08 24.27
N ASP A 334 -33.95 2.84 23.70
CA ASP A 334 -34.17 4.19 23.16
C ASP A 334 -34.72 4.20 21.71
N GLY A 335 -35.08 3.04 21.14
CA GLY A 335 -35.79 2.93 19.87
C GLY A 335 -35.04 3.57 18.70
N ASN A 336 -35.66 4.53 17.99
CA ASN A 336 -35.02 5.18 16.83
C ASN A 336 -33.71 5.89 17.21
N LYS A 337 -33.61 6.47 18.41
CA LYS A 337 -32.36 7.13 18.84
C LYS A 337 -31.21 6.14 18.98
N TRP A 338 -31.50 4.89 19.33
CA TRP A 338 -30.51 3.81 19.34
C TRP A 338 -30.02 3.47 17.93
N LEU A 339 -30.93 3.37 16.96
CA LEU A 339 -30.59 3.12 15.55
C LEU A 339 -29.72 4.26 14.98
N GLN A 340 -30.08 5.51 15.29
CA GLN A 340 -29.32 6.71 14.94
C GLN A 340 -27.93 6.69 15.58
N ALA A 341 -27.82 6.40 16.87
CA ALA A 341 -26.54 6.31 17.56
C ALA A 341 -25.63 5.24 16.93
N LYS A 342 -26.15 4.06 16.60
CA LYS A 342 -25.39 3.04 15.86
C LYS A 342 -24.95 3.53 14.47
N ARG A 343 -25.80 4.29 13.75
CA ARG A 343 -25.45 4.89 12.46
C ARG A 343 -24.29 5.88 12.60
N VAL A 344 -24.30 6.72 13.64
CA VAL A 344 -23.18 7.63 13.95
C VAL A 344 -21.90 6.84 14.17
N ILE A 345 -21.93 5.76 14.96
CA ILE A 345 -20.74 4.93 15.16
C ILE A 345 -20.25 4.30 13.86
N ARG A 346 -21.14 3.82 12.98
CA ARG A 346 -20.72 3.31 11.66
C ARG A 346 -20.05 4.39 10.82
N ALA A 347 -20.66 5.57 10.72
CA ALA A 347 -20.13 6.71 9.97
C ALA A 347 -18.75 7.16 10.46
N THR A 348 -18.58 7.25 11.78
CA THR A 348 -17.29 7.65 12.37
C THR A 348 -16.27 6.51 12.37
N HIS A 349 -16.61 5.36 12.94
CA HIS A 349 -15.64 4.28 13.17
C HIS A 349 -15.32 3.47 11.91
N LEU A 350 -16.35 3.01 11.21
CA LEU A 350 -16.16 2.24 9.97
C LEU A 350 -15.84 3.19 8.82
N GLY A 351 -16.53 4.34 8.76
CA GLY A 351 -16.30 5.35 7.73
C GLY A 351 -14.95 6.07 7.87
N VAL A 352 -14.94 7.08 8.73
CA VAL A 352 -13.80 8.01 8.86
C VAL A 352 -12.52 7.30 9.32
N LEU A 353 -12.62 6.54 10.42
CA LEU A 353 -11.47 5.86 11.02
C LEU A 353 -11.01 4.67 10.17
N GLY A 354 -11.93 3.95 9.52
CA GLY A 354 -11.56 2.85 8.64
C GLY A 354 -10.63 3.33 7.53
N GLU A 355 -10.99 4.42 6.85
CA GLU A 355 -10.16 4.94 5.76
C GLU A 355 -8.83 5.50 6.26
N VAL A 356 -8.86 6.38 7.27
CA VAL A 356 -7.61 7.07 7.62
C VAL A 356 -6.69 6.19 8.46
N LYS A 357 -7.23 5.42 9.41
CA LYS A 357 -6.43 4.57 10.30
C LYS A 357 -6.22 3.18 9.70
N GLY A 358 -7.31 2.45 9.44
CA GLY A 358 -7.24 1.04 9.03
C GLY A 358 -6.69 0.84 7.61
N HIS A 359 -6.95 1.77 6.70
CA HIS A 359 -6.57 1.68 5.29
C HIS A 359 -5.31 2.50 4.97
N LEU A 360 -5.37 3.83 5.05
CA LEU A 360 -4.25 4.70 4.68
C LEU A 360 -3.05 4.56 5.62
N SER A 361 -3.27 4.72 6.94
CA SER A 361 -2.16 4.70 7.91
C SER A 361 -1.56 3.29 8.01
N GLN A 362 -2.38 2.28 8.29
CA GLN A 362 -1.92 0.93 8.60
C GLN A 362 -1.47 0.12 7.37
N CYS A 363 -2.09 0.32 6.21
CA CYS A 363 -1.66 -0.33 4.96
C CYS A 363 -0.64 0.54 4.24
N HIS A 364 -1.13 1.60 3.58
CA HIS A 364 -0.37 2.32 2.55
C HIS A 364 0.89 2.96 3.09
N PHE A 365 0.77 3.88 4.05
CA PHE A 365 1.93 4.65 4.52
C PHE A 365 2.84 3.85 5.44
N ASN A 366 2.27 2.99 6.27
CA ASN A 366 3.05 2.07 7.08
C ASN A 366 3.90 1.13 6.22
N MET A 367 3.38 0.61 5.09
CA MET A 367 4.15 -0.29 4.21
C MET A 367 5.09 0.44 3.26
N GLU A 368 4.84 1.71 2.93
CA GLU A 368 5.71 2.48 2.03
C GLU A 368 7.13 2.64 2.58
N GLN A 369 7.30 2.91 3.88
CA GLN A 369 8.63 2.97 4.52
C GLN A 369 9.40 1.64 4.39
N TYR A 370 8.72 0.49 4.50
CA TYR A 370 9.37 -0.81 4.29
C TYR A 370 9.70 -1.03 2.81
N ALA A 371 8.79 -0.65 1.90
CA ALA A 371 9.01 -0.79 0.47
C ALA A 371 10.21 0.05 0.00
N ILE A 372 10.29 1.33 0.39
CA ILE A 372 11.41 2.21 0.04
C ILE A 372 12.72 1.63 0.58
N ALA A 373 12.79 1.34 1.89
CA ALA A 373 14.01 0.84 2.51
C ALA A 373 14.42 -0.53 1.92
N PHE A 374 13.47 -1.39 1.60
CA PHE A 374 13.75 -2.68 0.94
C PHE A 374 14.32 -2.48 -0.47
N LEU A 375 13.64 -1.68 -1.31
CA LEU A 375 14.04 -1.45 -2.70
C LEU A 375 15.40 -0.73 -2.81
N ARG A 376 15.73 0.15 -1.84
CA ARG A 376 17.03 0.82 -1.75
C ARG A 376 18.18 -0.07 -1.31
N ASN A 377 17.94 -1.16 -0.58
CA ASN A 377 19.01 -1.85 0.14
C ASN A 377 19.15 -3.35 -0.20
N ILE A 378 18.06 -4.02 -0.58
CA ILE A 378 18.06 -5.47 -0.79
C ILE A 378 18.22 -5.79 -2.28
N ARG A 379 19.31 -6.48 -2.65
CA ARG A 379 19.67 -6.79 -4.04
C ARG A 379 20.16 -8.21 -4.22
N LYS A 380 21.30 -8.56 -3.62
CA LYS A 380 21.88 -9.92 -3.69
C LYS A 380 21.30 -10.86 -2.65
N ASN A 381 20.84 -10.31 -1.53
CA ASN A 381 20.22 -11.13 -0.50
C ASN A 381 18.98 -11.86 -1.07
N PRO A 382 18.80 -13.17 -0.81
CA PRO A 382 17.65 -13.93 -1.32
C PRO A 382 16.29 -13.33 -0.98
N LEU A 383 16.22 -12.48 0.07
CA LEU A 383 15.01 -11.72 0.37
C LEU A 383 14.53 -10.83 -0.78
N ARG A 384 15.39 -10.49 -1.74
CA ARG A 384 15.01 -9.72 -2.92
C ARG A 384 13.86 -10.41 -3.65
N GLU A 385 14.04 -11.66 -4.07
CA GLU A 385 12.97 -12.40 -4.77
C GLU A 385 11.79 -12.74 -3.86
N PHE A 386 12.05 -12.88 -2.56
CA PHE A 386 11.04 -13.29 -1.59
C PHE A 386 10.01 -12.20 -1.26
N LEU A 387 10.46 -10.95 -1.03
CA LEU A 387 9.58 -9.84 -0.61
C LEU A 387 9.16 -8.94 -1.77
N TYR A 388 9.96 -8.86 -2.84
CA TYR A 388 9.68 -7.95 -3.95
C TYR A 388 8.26 -8.08 -4.52
N PRO A 389 7.70 -9.30 -4.76
CA PRO A 389 6.37 -9.44 -5.32
C PRO A 389 5.26 -8.79 -4.48
N HIS A 390 5.49 -8.62 -3.18
CA HIS A 390 4.56 -8.05 -2.21
C HIS A 390 4.74 -6.54 -2.01
N LEU A 391 5.93 -6.00 -2.29
CA LEU A 391 6.29 -4.60 -2.04
C LEU A 391 6.41 -3.74 -3.31
N LYS A 392 6.54 -4.36 -4.49
CA LYS A 392 6.93 -3.69 -5.75
C LYS A 392 6.01 -2.55 -6.20
N GLU A 393 4.73 -2.56 -5.85
CA GLU A 393 3.75 -1.55 -6.31
C GLU A 393 3.31 -0.57 -5.22
N VAL A 394 3.78 -0.74 -3.97
CA VAL A 394 3.36 0.07 -2.81
C VAL A 394 3.63 1.57 -3.05
N VAL A 395 4.84 1.92 -3.47
CA VAL A 395 5.21 3.32 -3.74
C VAL A 395 4.44 3.91 -4.93
N HIS A 396 4.05 3.07 -5.89
CA HIS A 396 3.35 3.48 -7.10
C HIS A 396 1.89 3.83 -6.80
N ILE A 397 1.19 2.96 -6.08
CA ILE A 397 -0.19 3.23 -5.67
C ILE A 397 -0.27 4.42 -4.71
N ASN A 398 0.70 4.58 -3.81
CA ASN A 398 0.70 5.73 -2.91
C ASN A 398 0.92 7.03 -3.69
N ARG A 399 1.85 7.06 -4.67
CA ARG A 399 2.02 8.20 -5.60
C ARG A 399 0.73 8.53 -6.33
N PHE A 400 0.03 7.53 -6.87
CA PHE A 400 -1.25 7.72 -7.52
C PHE A 400 -2.30 8.28 -6.56
N GLY A 401 -2.46 7.66 -5.38
CA GLY A 401 -3.37 8.08 -4.31
C GLY A 401 -3.11 9.51 -3.84
N ARG A 402 -1.85 9.94 -3.72
CA ARG A 402 -1.50 11.33 -3.39
C ARG A 402 -2.08 12.32 -4.40
N GLN A 403 -2.04 11.99 -5.69
CA GLN A 403 -2.56 12.85 -6.75
C GLN A 403 -4.08 12.88 -6.76
N ILE A 404 -4.73 11.71 -6.69
CA ILE A 404 -6.18 11.61 -6.90
C ILE A 404 -7.01 11.73 -5.60
N LEU A 405 -6.49 11.30 -4.45
CA LEU A 405 -7.20 11.32 -3.17
C LEU A 405 -6.78 12.53 -2.33
N MET A 406 -5.48 12.77 -2.18
CA MET A 406 -4.95 13.65 -1.13
C MET A 406 -4.59 15.07 -1.56
N ASN A 407 -4.67 15.37 -2.86
CA ASN A 407 -4.42 16.73 -3.34
C ASN A 407 -5.36 17.71 -2.59
N PRO A 408 -4.81 18.76 -1.94
CA PRO A 408 -5.57 19.60 -1.02
C PRO A 408 -6.65 20.45 -1.69
N THR A 409 -6.63 20.60 -3.01
CA THR A 409 -7.61 21.38 -3.77
C THR A 409 -8.48 20.53 -4.68
N GLU A 410 -7.93 19.47 -5.27
CA GLU A 410 -8.61 18.68 -6.30
C GLU A 410 -8.78 17.20 -5.95
N GLY A 411 -8.14 16.73 -4.88
CA GLY A 411 -8.19 15.34 -4.45
C GLY A 411 -9.56 14.97 -3.89
N PHE A 412 -9.91 13.68 -3.95
CA PHE A 412 -11.18 13.21 -3.44
C PHE A 412 -11.38 13.53 -1.96
N PHE A 413 -10.36 13.45 -1.09
CA PHE A 413 -10.51 13.86 0.32
C PHE A 413 -10.75 15.35 0.51
N ALA A 414 -10.27 16.20 -0.41
CA ALA A 414 -10.61 17.63 -0.39
C ALA A 414 -12.06 17.88 -0.82
N LYS A 415 -12.61 17.04 -1.70
CA LYS A 415 -13.99 17.13 -2.22
C LYS A 415 -15.01 16.40 -1.36
N LEU A 416 -14.59 15.31 -0.71
CA LEU A 416 -15.21 14.69 0.45
C LEU A 416 -14.97 15.60 1.63
N GLU A 417 -15.49 16.82 1.52
CA GLU A 417 -15.61 17.70 2.66
C GLU A 417 -16.40 16.89 3.69
N PRO A 418 -15.79 16.39 4.80
CA PRO A 418 -14.94 17.18 5.67
C PRO A 418 -14.23 16.36 6.79
N MET A 419 -13.48 15.31 6.49
CA MET A 419 -13.05 14.43 7.60
C MET A 419 -12.08 15.15 8.53
N ILE A 420 -11.03 15.79 7.98
CA ILE A 420 -10.07 16.62 8.71
C ILE A 420 -9.39 17.55 7.68
N ILE A 421 -9.14 18.83 8.00
CA ILE A 421 -8.43 19.76 7.09
C ILE A 421 -6.98 19.27 6.86
N ASN A 422 -6.50 19.22 5.61
CA ASN A 422 -5.07 19.03 5.33
C ASN A 422 -4.32 20.30 5.79
N PRO A 423 -3.38 20.26 6.78
CA PRO A 423 -2.47 19.16 7.14
C PRO A 423 -2.80 18.31 8.39
N ASP A 424 -3.91 18.54 9.09
CA ASP A 424 -4.26 17.77 10.31
C ASP A 424 -4.52 16.29 10.04
N MET A 425 -5.08 15.93 8.88
CA MET A 425 -5.24 14.53 8.49
C MET A 425 -3.88 13.83 8.37
N LEU A 426 -2.89 14.51 7.77
CA LEU A 426 -1.55 13.99 7.61
C LEU A 426 -0.82 13.85 8.95
N ARG A 427 -1.10 14.77 9.88
CA ARG A 427 -0.62 14.69 11.26
C ARG A 427 -1.21 13.47 11.97
N TRP A 428 -2.50 13.20 11.76
CA TRP A 428 -3.16 12.00 12.30
C TRP A 428 -2.50 10.72 11.78
N VAL A 429 -2.34 10.63 10.45
CA VAL A 429 -1.63 9.52 9.80
C VAL A 429 -0.23 9.35 10.39
N ARG A 430 0.55 10.44 10.51
CA ARG A 430 1.88 10.42 11.15
C ARG A 430 1.83 9.82 12.56
N THR A 431 0.86 10.22 13.39
CA THR A 431 0.74 9.67 14.75
C THR A 431 0.31 8.21 14.78
N ASN A 432 -0.55 7.76 13.87
CA ASN A 432 -0.90 6.34 13.76
C ASN A 432 0.33 5.50 13.38
N ILE A 433 1.07 5.92 12.34
CA ILE A 433 2.31 5.25 11.93
C ILE A 433 3.34 5.25 13.07
N GLY A 434 3.34 6.30 13.91
CA GLY A 434 4.19 6.38 15.09
C GLY A 434 3.91 5.32 16.16
N THR A 435 2.78 4.62 16.09
CA THR A 435 2.43 3.50 16.97
C THR A 435 2.73 2.13 16.35
N TYR A 436 2.99 2.06 15.05
CA TYR A 436 3.18 0.79 14.34
C TYR A 436 4.63 0.35 14.35
N ASP A 437 4.85 -0.91 14.74
CA ASP A 437 6.15 -1.58 14.69
C ASP A 437 5.93 -3.06 14.42
N TRP A 438 6.92 -3.71 13.81
CA TRP A 438 6.86 -5.13 13.45
C TRP A 438 7.13 -6.07 14.63
N THR A 439 7.75 -5.56 15.70
CA THR A 439 8.25 -6.36 16.81
C THR A 439 7.11 -6.90 17.66
N ASP A 440 7.16 -8.19 17.97
CA ASP A 440 6.13 -8.92 18.73
C ASP A 440 4.71 -8.84 18.14
N TRP A 441 4.57 -8.28 16.94
CA TRP A 441 3.31 -8.14 16.25
C TRP A 441 2.80 -9.51 15.75
N GLN A 442 1.53 -9.80 15.98
CA GLN A 442 0.85 -10.94 15.36
C GLN A 442 -0.64 -10.63 15.27
N PRO A 443 -1.45 -11.38 14.51
CA PRO A 443 -2.90 -11.15 14.49
C PRO A 443 -3.53 -11.35 15.87
N ARG A 444 -4.52 -10.53 16.19
CA ARG A 444 -5.31 -10.63 17.43
C ARG A 444 -5.97 -11.99 17.55
N LYS A 445 -6.16 -12.48 18.78
CA LYS A 445 -6.89 -13.73 19.00
C LYS A 445 -8.40 -13.56 18.76
N PRO A 446 -9.11 -14.60 18.28
CA PRO A 446 -10.55 -14.55 18.18
C PRO A 446 -11.21 -14.29 19.54
N LEU A 447 -11.99 -13.22 19.62
CA LEU A 447 -12.75 -12.85 20.81
C LEU A 447 -13.92 -13.81 21.06
N CYS A 448 -14.53 -14.31 19.99
CA CYS A 448 -15.64 -15.26 20.02
C CYS A 448 -15.73 -16.08 18.72
N GLU A 449 -16.69 -17.00 18.66
CA GLU A 449 -16.91 -17.83 17.48
C GLU A 449 -17.28 -17.03 16.22
N ALA A 450 -17.95 -15.89 16.35
CA ALA A 450 -18.32 -15.04 15.23
C ALA A 450 -17.19 -14.14 14.71
N HIS A 451 -16.02 -14.11 15.37
CA HIS A 451 -14.89 -13.23 15.01
C HIS A 451 -14.06 -13.84 13.87
N THR A 452 -14.62 -13.87 12.66
CA THR A 452 -14.02 -14.49 11.46
C THR A 452 -12.75 -13.78 11.02
N PHE A 453 -12.68 -12.45 11.13
CA PHE A 453 -11.47 -11.68 10.82
C PHE A 453 -10.23 -12.21 11.55
N ALA A 454 -10.32 -12.29 12.89
CA ALA A 454 -9.23 -12.81 13.71
C ALA A 454 -8.90 -14.28 13.39
N LYS A 455 -9.92 -15.13 13.17
CA LYS A 455 -9.71 -16.54 12.82
C LYS A 455 -8.92 -16.70 11.51
N LEU A 456 -9.32 -15.94 10.50
CA LEU A 456 -8.69 -15.93 9.18
C LEU A 456 -7.30 -15.32 9.21
N GLY A 457 -7.11 -14.23 9.96
CA GLY A 457 -5.80 -13.61 10.18
C GLY A 457 -4.80 -14.59 10.81
N ASN A 458 -5.21 -15.31 11.87
CA ASN A 458 -4.35 -16.33 12.49
C ASN A 458 -4.07 -17.50 11.53
N LEU A 459 -5.07 -17.98 10.80
CA LEU A 459 -4.88 -19.03 9.78
C LEU A 459 -3.84 -18.62 8.73
N TYR A 460 -3.93 -17.38 8.24
CA TYR A 460 -2.99 -16.87 7.27
C TYR A 460 -1.59 -16.64 7.87
N TRP A 461 -1.51 -16.20 9.11
CA TRP A 461 -0.25 -16.04 9.83
C TRP A 461 0.49 -17.37 10.04
N ASP A 462 -0.24 -18.46 10.28
CA ASP A 462 0.33 -19.82 10.36
C ASP A 462 0.93 -20.24 9.01
N ILE A 463 0.23 -19.93 7.90
CA ILE A 463 0.73 -20.17 6.54
C ILE A 463 2.02 -19.39 6.30
N LEU A 464 2.04 -18.09 6.60
CA LEU A 464 3.22 -17.25 6.46
C LEU A 464 4.38 -17.73 7.32
N THR A 465 4.09 -18.21 8.54
CA THR A 465 5.09 -18.77 9.44
C THR A 465 5.75 -20.00 8.82
N ALA A 466 4.97 -20.96 8.31
CA ALA A 466 5.52 -22.14 7.64
C ALA A 466 6.32 -21.77 6.37
N TYR A 467 5.81 -20.84 5.58
CA TYR A 467 6.46 -20.35 4.36
C TYR A 467 7.82 -19.71 4.64
N ILE A 468 7.87 -18.81 5.63
CA ILE A 468 9.09 -18.09 6.02
C ILE A 468 10.11 -19.03 6.65
N GLU A 469 9.70 -19.95 7.52
CA GLU A 469 10.61 -20.94 8.10
C GLU A 469 11.28 -21.80 7.02
N SER A 470 10.50 -22.27 6.05
CA SER A 470 11.02 -23.03 4.91
C SER A 470 12.00 -22.21 4.07
N PHE A 471 11.69 -20.95 3.79
CA PHE A 471 12.56 -20.08 3.00
C PHE A 471 13.89 -19.79 3.70
N PHE A 472 13.86 -19.45 4.99
CA PHE A 472 15.07 -19.14 5.74
C PHE A 472 15.96 -20.36 5.94
N THR A 473 15.38 -21.55 6.11
CA THR A 473 16.15 -22.79 6.19
C THR A 473 16.85 -23.08 4.86
N ALA A 474 16.16 -22.90 3.73
CA ALA A 474 16.73 -23.13 2.41
C ALA A 474 17.83 -22.10 2.03
N ASN A 475 17.77 -20.88 2.56
CA ASN A 475 18.62 -19.76 2.15
C ASN A 475 19.55 -19.24 3.25
N GLN A 476 19.72 -19.97 4.35
CA GLN A 476 20.45 -19.52 5.54
C GLN A 476 21.86 -18.98 5.21
N VAL A 477 22.62 -19.72 4.40
CA VAL A 477 24.00 -19.36 4.04
C VAL A 477 24.03 -18.08 3.21
N GLU A 478 23.18 -17.97 2.18
CA GLU A 478 23.15 -16.81 1.29
C GLU A 478 22.61 -15.55 1.98
N ILE A 479 21.64 -15.70 2.89
CA ILE A 479 21.17 -14.59 3.73
C ILE A 479 22.31 -14.06 4.60
N ALA A 480 23.10 -14.95 5.23
CA ALA A 480 24.23 -14.55 6.07
C ALA A 480 25.38 -13.92 5.25
N ASN A 481 25.68 -14.45 4.08
CA ASN A 481 26.71 -13.91 3.18
C ASN A 481 26.41 -12.48 2.74
N ASN A 482 25.12 -12.15 2.58
CA ASN A 482 24.65 -10.84 2.15
C ASN A 482 24.00 -10.04 3.31
N TRP A 483 24.45 -10.26 4.55
CA TRP A 483 23.84 -9.65 5.74
C TRP A 483 24.03 -8.13 5.81
N THR A 484 25.07 -7.58 5.18
CA THR A 484 25.27 -6.13 5.12
C THR A 484 24.10 -5.41 4.46
N GLU A 485 23.42 -6.04 3.49
CA GLU A 485 22.19 -5.48 2.90
C GLU A 485 21.06 -5.39 3.94
N ILE A 486 20.94 -6.37 4.84
CA ILE A 486 19.97 -6.37 5.95
C ILE A 486 20.29 -5.27 6.96
N LEU A 487 21.56 -5.09 7.30
CA LEU A 487 21.99 -4.00 8.18
C LEU A 487 21.66 -2.63 7.58
N ASN A 488 21.90 -2.44 6.28
CA ASN A 488 21.58 -1.19 5.58
C ASN A 488 20.07 -0.97 5.51
N PHE A 489 19.29 -2.01 5.19
CA PHE A 489 17.83 -1.99 5.24
C PHE A 489 17.30 -1.59 6.62
N SER A 490 17.80 -2.23 7.68
CA SER A 490 17.46 -1.92 9.08
C SER A 490 17.76 -0.46 9.44
N ASN A 491 18.97 0.02 9.10
CA ASN A 491 19.37 1.40 9.38
C ASN A 491 18.52 2.42 8.62
N ASP A 492 18.30 2.20 7.32
CA ASP A 492 17.52 3.11 6.48
C ASP A 492 16.06 3.20 6.94
N LEU A 493 15.46 2.06 7.29
CA LEU A 493 14.09 2.00 7.82
C LEU A 493 13.96 2.77 9.14
N VAL A 494 14.86 2.54 10.10
CA VAL A 494 14.83 3.23 11.40
C VAL A 494 15.13 4.72 11.26
N GLN A 495 16.11 5.09 10.43
CA GLN A 495 16.51 6.48 10.23
C GLN A 495 15.35 7.32 9.66
N ASN A 496 14.61 6.75 8.71
CA ASN A 496 13.57 7.48 7.99
C ASN A 496 12.17 7.31 8.57
N SER A 497 11.94 6.38 9.52
CA SER A 497 10.62 6.22 10.14
C SER A 497 10.17 7.50 10.87
N VAL A 498 8.87 7.60 11.16
CA VAL A 498 8.36 8.69 12.01
C VAL A 498 8.82 8.52 13.48
N PRO A 499 8.74 9.57 14.31
CA PRO A 499 8.90 9.45 15.75
C PRO A 499 7.86 8.52 16.37
N TYR A 500 8.28 7.77 17.38
CA TYR A 500 7.40 6.96 18.19
C TYR A 500 6.42 7.85 18.97
N VAL A 501 5.16 7.45 18.98
CA VAL A 501 4.17 7.98 19.92
C VAL A 501 3.50 6.81 20.65
N PRO A 502 3.29 6.90 21.98
CA PRO A 502 2.68 5.81 22.75
C PRO A 502 1.17 5.70 22.52
N LEU A 503 0.53 6.81 22.17
CA LEU A 503 -0.89 6.89 21.86
C LEU A 503 -1.07 7.83 20.67
N SER A 504 -1.85 7.41 19.68
CA SER A 504 -2.23 8.24 18.54
C SER A 504 -3.23 9.33 18.96
N MET A 505 -3.53 10.27 18.05
CA MET A 505 -4.36 11.43 18.38
C MET A 505 -5.78 11.06 18.84
N GLU A 506 -6.36 10.02 18.25
CA GLU A 506 -7.75 9.61 18.48
C GLU A 506 -7.97 8.67 19.66
N GLN A 507 -6.88 8.07 20.17
CA GLN A 507 -6.96 7.09 21.24
C GLN A 507 -7.33 7.73 22.58
N VAL A 508 -8.20 7.04 23.33
CA VAL A 508 -8.63 7.43 24.67
C VAL A 508 -7.93 6.56 25.70
N ASP A 509 -7.32 7.22 26.70
CA ASP A 509 -6.88 6.57 27.94
C ASP A 509 -7.96 6.76 29.01
N ASP A 510 -8.89 5.81 29.04
CA ASP A 510 -10.00 5.75 29.98
C ASP A 510 -9.77 4.72 31.10
N GLY A 511 -8.58 4.11 31.15
CA GLY A 511 -8.23 3.02 32.05
C GLY A 511 -8.78 1.65 31.65
N ASP A 512 -9.47 1.52 30.52
CA ASP A 512 -9.85 0.22 29.96
C ASP A 512 -8.61 -0.48 29.38
N GLU A 513 -8.55 -1.80 29.51
CA GLU A 513 -7.38 -2.60 29.11
C GLU A 513 -7.64 -3.32 27.79
N TRP A 514 -6.66 -3.36 26.88
CA TRP A 514 -6.78 -4.12 25.64
C TRP A 514 -7.10 -5.59 25.91
N TYR A 515 -8.07 -6.16 25.21
CA TYR A 515 -8.41 -7.58 25.39
C TYR A 515 -7.29 -8.51 24.89
N ASP A 516 -6.50 -8.01 23.94
CA ASP A 516 -5.41 -8.67 23.26
C ASP A 516 -4.37 -7.61 22.86
N LEU A 517 -3.08 -7.91 23.09
CA LEU A 517 -1.98 -6.99 22.83
C LEU A 517 -1.25 -7.29 21.51
N ASN A 518 -1.61 -8.35 20.78
CA ASN A 518 -0.82 -8.84 19.64
C ASN A 518 -0.64 -7.80 18.52
N GLU A 519 -1.62 -6.91 18.36
CA GLU A 519 -1.59 -5.84 17.35
C GLU A 519 -1.39 -4.44 17.98
N ILE A 520 -1.12 -4.40 19.28
CA ILE A 520 -0.89 -3.18 20.06
C ILE A 520 0.58 -3.13 20.47
N GLU A 521 1.18 -1.95 20.48
CA GLU A 521 2.55 -1.79 20.97
C GLU A 521 2.67 -2.24 22.43
N HIS A 522 3.46 -3.29 22.66
CA HIS A 522 3.73 -3.86 23.98
C HIS A 522 5.17 -4.40 24.11
N SER A 523 6.01 -4.18 23.09
CA SER A 523 7.33 -4.81 23.02
C SER A 523 8.32 -4.14 23.98
N SER A 524 9.06 -4.96 24.72
CA SER A 524 10.16 -4.49 25.57
C SER A 524 11.45 -4.19 24.79
N ASN A 525 11.52 -4.52 23.50
CA ASN A 525 12.71 -4.28 22.71
C ASN A 525 13.00 -2.77 22.63
N PRO A 526 14.26 -2.34 22.78
CA PRO A 526 14.57 -0.92 22.80
C PRO A 526 14.40 -0.30 21.41
N ARG A 527 13.74 0.86 21.37
CA ARG A 527 13.73 1.75 20.20
C ARG A 527 15.06 2.50 20.12
N ARG A 528 15.41 2.97 18.92
CA ARG A 528 16.62 3.78 18.69
C ARG A 528 16.28 5.25 18.62
N GLU A 529 17.13 6.09 19.18
CA GLU A 529 17.08 7.53 18.97
C GLU A 529 17.90 7.91 17.73
N VAL A 530 17.32 8.74 16.86
CA VAL A 530 18.00 9.32 15.69
C VAL A 530 17.68 10.80 15.66
N ASN A 531 18.71 11.65 15.63
CA ASN A 531 18.58 13.12 15.64
C ASN A 531 17.71 13.68 16.79
N GLY A 532 17.78 13.07 17.97
CA GLY A 532 17.01 13.50 19.16
C GLY A 532 15.56 13.01 19.19
N GLU A 533 15.13 12.19 18.23
CA GLU A 533 13.79 11.59 18.20
C GLU A 533 13.87 10.07 18.40
N LEU A 534 13.10 9.55 19.36
CA LEU A 534 12.90 8.10 19.49
C LEU A 534 12.07 7.60 18.30
N LYS A 535 12.59 6.66 17.53
CA LYS A 535 12.00 6.23 16.26
C LYS A 535 10.94 5.14 16.44
N ALA A 536 9.88 5.22 15.64
CA ALA A 536 8.74 4.30 15.68
C ALA A 536 9.07 2.89 15.18
N ILE A 537 10.11 2.71 14.36
CA ILE A 537 10.55 1.37 13.96
C ILE A 537 11.76 0.95 14.77
N ARG A 538 11.74 -0.31 15.24
CA ARG A 538 12.89 -0.93 15.91
C ARG A 538 13.88 -1.49 14.88
N PRO A 539 15.20 -1.48 15.19
CA PRO A 539 16.20 -2.06 14.30
C PRO A 539 16.01 -3.57 14.22
N ILE A 540 16.05 -4.11 13.00
CA ILE A 540 16.06 -5.56 12.75
C ILE A 540 17.37 -6.15 13.27
N THR A 541 18.46 -5.45 12.97
CA THR A 541 19.82 -5.76 13.38
C THR A 541 20.64 -4.49 13.51
N THR A 542 21.71 -4.56 14.29
CA THR A 542 22.73 -3.50 14.45
C THR A 542 24.14 -3.99 14.14
N SER A 543 24.29 -5.25 13.74
CA SER A 543 25.58 -5.91 13.46
C SER A 543 25.74 -6.24 11.98
N SER A 544 27.00 -6.26 11.53
CA SER A 544 27.36 -6.66 10.16
C SER A 544 27.32 -8.18 9.94
N GLN A 545 27.03 -8.96 10.98
CA GLN A 545 26.84 -10.41 10.95
C GLN A 545 25.57 -10.77 11.73
N PRO A 546 24.80 -11.77 11.29
CA PRO A 546 23.55 -12.15 11.94
C PRO A 546 23.79 -12.90 13.25
N THR A 547 23.03 -12.54 14.28
CA THR A 547 22.77 -13.41 15.44
C THR A 547 21.48 -14.21 15.24
N GLU A 548 21.22 -15.21 16.10
CA GLU A 548 19.95 -15.94 16.08
C GLU A 548 18.74 -15.01 16.28
N GLN A 549 18.88 -14.01 17.16
CA GLN A 549 17.84 -13.02 17.39
C GLN A 549 17.63 -12.12 16.16
N ASP A 550 18.69 -11.72 15.47
CA ASP A 550 18.56 -10.92 14.25
C ASP A 550 17.85 -11.69 13.13
N ILE A 551 18.11 -13.00 13.01
CA ILE A 551 17.39 -13.87 12.07
C ILE A 551 15.92 -13.97 12.45
N ALA A 552 15.60 -14.15 13.74
CA ALA A 552 14.22 -14.16 14.22
C ALA A 552 13.50 -12.82 13.94
N ASN A 553 14.18 -11.70 14.17
CA ASN A 553 13.67 -10.37 13.85
C ASN A 553 13.40 -10.21 12.35
N LEU A 554 14.32 -10.66 11.50
CA LEU A 554 14.16 -10.57 10.05
C LEU A 554 12.98 -11.41 9.55
N LYS A 555 12.82 -12.64 10.07
CA LYS A 555 11.63 -13.47 9.81
C LYS A 555 10.34 -12.77 10.24
N GLN A 556 10.35 -12.13 11.41
CA GLN A 556 9.19 -11.40 11.94
C GLN A 556 8.82 -10.21 11.05
N VAL A 557 9.79 -9.39 10.62
CA VAL A 557 9.55 -8.32 9.64
C VAL A 557 8.99 -8.84 8.32
N CYS A 558 9.53 -9.95 7.81
CA CYS A 558 9.02 -10.56 6.58
C CYS A 558 7.55 -10.96 6.73
N LYS A 559 7.19 -11.63 7.84
CA LYS A 559 5.80 -12.01 8.11
C LYS A 559 4.89 -10.79 8.19
N TYR A 560 5.31 -9.78 8.96
CA TYR A 560 4.57 -8.53 9.13
C TYR A 560 4.31 -7.83 7.79
N ALA A 561 5.36 -7.59 7.00
CA ALA A 561 5.24 -6.90 5.71
C ALA A 561 4.33 -7.66 4.73
N ILE A 562 4.50 -8.98 4.60
CA ILE A 562 3.65 -9.80 3.73
C ILE A 562 2.21 -9.76 4.22
N TYR A 563 1.95 -9.93 5.53
CA TYR A 563 0.60 -9.92 6.08
C TYR A 563 -0.13 -8.60 5.80
N GLN A 564 0.52 -7.47 6.07
CA GLN A 564 -0.08 -6.15 5.87
C GLN A 564 -0.36 -5.86 4.39
N CYS A 565 0.57 -6.23 3.49
CA CYS A 565 0.43 -6.03 2.05
C CYS A 565 -0.52 -7.00 1.35
N THR A 566 -0.94 -8.09 2.02
CA THR A 566 -1.79 -9.13 1.43
C THR A 566 -3.09 -9.27 2.18
N PHE A 567 -3.14 -10.05 3.27
CA PHE A 567 -4.38 -10.36 3.98
C PHE A 567 -5.07 -9.13 4.54
N TRP A 568 -4.33 -8.26 5.26
CA TRP A 568 -4.95 -7.07 5.87
C TRP A 568 -5.55 -6.17 4.80
N HIS A 569 -4.77 -5.76 3.79
CA HIS A 569 -5.30 -4.92 2.72
C HIS A 569 -6.42 -5.59 1.92
N SER A 570 -6.32 -6.89 1.63
CA SER A 570 -7.42 -7.61 0.96
C SER A 570 -8.70 -7.57 1.78
N TRP A 571 -8.61 -7.71 3.11
CA TRP A 571 -9.77 -7.60 4.00
C TRP A 571 -10.42 -6.23 3.90
N ILE A 572 -9.63 -5.18 4.15
CA ILE A 572 -10.09 -3.80 4.08
C ILE A 572 -10.73 -3.52 2.70
N HIS A 573 -10.09 -3.98 1.62
CA HIS A 573 -10.59 -3.80 0.26
C HIS A 573 -11.93 -4.52 0.01
N ASN A 574 -12.04 -5.78 0.44
CA ASN A 574 -13.25 -6.58 0.27
C ASN A 574 -14.43 -6.04 1.09
N GLU A 575 -14.16 -5.50 2.27
CA GLU A 575 -15.19 -4.93 3.15
C GLU A 575 -15.49 -3.45 2.81
N HIS A 576 -14.75 -2.78 1.93
CA HIS A 576 -15.02 -1.38 1.60
C HIS A 576 -16.42 -1.16 0.97
N ASN A 577 -16.83 -1.97 -0.01
CA ASN A 577 -18.16 -1.84 -0.62
C ASN A 577 -19.32 -2.17 0.35
N PRO A 578 -19.23 -3.25 1.16
CA PRO A 578 -20.20 -3.51 2.22
C PRO A 578 -20.46 -2.33 3.17
N GLU A 579 -19.45 -1.53 3.51
CA GLU A 579 -19.59 -0.41 4.44
C GLU A 579 -20.07 0.89 3.78
N PHE A 580 -19.51 1.25 2.63
CA PHE A 580 -19.70 2.55 1.99
C PHE A 580 -20.62 2.51 0.76
N GLY A 581 -21.10 1.32 0.39
CA GLY A 581 -21.92 1.14 -0.80
C GLY A 581 -23.39 1.56 -0.65
N GLU A 582 -23.82 1.93 0.56
CA GLU A 582 -25.19 2.30 0.86
C GLU A 582 -25.26 3.61 1.67
N LEU A 583 -25.75 4.68 1.03
CA LEU A 583 -25.87 6.04 1.60
C LEU A 583 -26.59 6.08 2.95
N LYS A 584 -27.62 5.25 3.09
CA LYS A 584 -28.48 5.24 4.28
C LYS A 584 -27.89 4.40 5.42
N TYR A 585 -26.90 3.55 5.17
CA TYR A 585 -26.38 2.62 6.17
C TYR A 585 -25.38 3.25 7.14
N GLY A 586 -24.34 3.89 6.63
CA GLY A 586 -23.18 4.23 7.45
C GLY A 586 -22.22 5.24 6.82
N ASP A 587 -22.68 6.00 5.82
CA ASP A 587 -21.87 7.06 5.22
C ASP A 587 -21.75 8.30 6.12
N LEU A 588 -20.92 9.24 5.70
CA LEU A 588 -20.59 10.45 6.45
C LEU A 588 -21.85 11.30 6.76
N LEU A 589 -22.11 11.57 8.04
CA LEU A 589 -23.34 12.23 8.52
C LEU A 589 -23.16 13.72 8.84
N THR A 590 -24.21 14.51 8.63
CA THR A 590 -24.19 15.97 8.79
C THR A 590 -25.21 16.47 9.82
N ASN A 591 -25.14 17.76 10.16
CA ASN A 591 -26.19 18.49 10.88
C ASN A 591 -26.63 17.87 12.21
N GLY A 592 -25.68 17.40 13.01
CA GLY A 592 -25.90 16.77 14.31
C GLY A 592 -26.13 15.26 14.25
N SER A 593 -26.21 14.66 13.05
CA SER A 593 -26.21 13.23 12.76
C SER A 593 -27.33 12.35 13.37
N MET A 594 -28.13 12.89 14.31
CA MET A 594 -29.17 12.18 15.06
C MET A 594 -30.55 12.29 14.38
N GLY A 595 -30.61 12.00 13.08
CA GLY A 595 -31.83 11.95 12.27
C GLY A 595 -32.08 10.55 11.70
N ASP A 596 -33.34 10.26 11.35
CA ASP A 596 -33.72 8.98 10.74
C ASP A 596 -33.00 8.77 9.39
N GLU A 597 -32.87 7.53 8.91
CA GLU A 597 -32.07 7.24 7.70
C GLU A 597 -32.65 7.81 6.38
N ASP A 598 -33.93 8.16 6.40
CA ASP A 598 -34.63 8.86 5.31
C ASP A 598 -34.63 10.39 5.47
N ASP A 599 -34.09 10.91 6.57
CA ASP A 599 -33.93 12.35 6.75
C ASP A 599 -32.74 12.84 5.91
N GLU A 600 -33.05 13.42 4.75
CA GLU A 600 -32.05 13.98 3.85
C GLU A 600 -31.18 15.07 4.48
N SER A 601 -31.64 15.71 5.56
CA SER A 601 -30.88 16.77 6.23
C SER A 601 -29.66 16.27 6.97
N VAL A 602 -29.61 14.98 7.35
CA VAL A 602 -28.43 14.38 8.00
C VAL A 602 -27.54 13.59 7.04
N LEU A 603 -27.93 13.51 5.76
CA LEU A 603 -27.13 12.90 4.70
C LEU A 603 -26.02 13.87 4.22
N PRO A 604 -24.94 13.35 3.63
CA PRO A 604 -23.97 14.21 2.95
C PRO A 604 -24.64 14.80 1.70
N GLY A 605 -24.31 16.05 1.34
CA GLY A 605 -24.89 16.69 0.15
C GLY A 605 -24.74 15.82 -1.12
N ARG A 606 -25.66 15.96 -2.07
CA ARG A 606 -25.77 15.12 -3.28
C ARG A 606 -24.48 15.01 -4.11
N GLU A 607 -23.68 16.07 -4.22
CA GLU A 607 -22.35 15.98 -4.86
C GLU A 607 -21.42 15.03 -4.07
N VAL A 608 -21.34 15.19 -2.75
CA VAL A 608 -20.52 14.35 -1.86
C VAL A 608 -21.00 12.90 -1.88
N ALA A 609 -22.30 12.66 -1.79
CA ALA A 609 -22.90 11.33 -1.92
C ALA A 609 -22.50 10.64 -3.23
N SER A 610 -22.50 11.39 -4.34
CA SER A 610 -22.07 10.88 -5.65
C SER A 610 -20.58 10.53 -5.69
N ILE A 611 -19.74 11.30 -4.98
CA ILE A 611 -18.30 11.04 -4.86
C ILE A 611 -18.05 9.80 -3.99
N ILE A 612 -18.69 9.67 -2.83
CA ILE A 612 -18.54 8.52 -1.92
C ILE A 612 -18.78 7.21 -2.66
N LEU A 613 -19.94 7.08 -3.32
CA LEU A 613 -20.28 5.84 -4.05
C LEU A 613 -19.34 5.59 -5.24
N ALA A 614 -18.91 6.65 -5.93
CA ALA A 614 -18.01 6.50 -7.07
C ALA A 614 -16.61 6.08 -6.66
N VAL A 615 -16.03 6.69 -5.63
CA VAL A 615 -14.69 6.35 -5.12
C VAL A 615 -14.69 4.94 -4.54
N THR A 616 -15.71 4.60 -3.74
CA THR A 616 -15.92 3.26 -3.18
C THR A 616 -15.91 2.18 -4.26
N ASN A 617 -16.68 2.38 -5.34
CA ASN A 617 -16.70 1.43 -6.45
C ASN A 617 -15.41 1.48 -7.30
N MET A 618 -14.78 2.65 -7.42
CA MET A 618 -13.55 2.82 -8.18
C MET A 618 -12.41 2.00 -7.55
N LEU A 619 -12.13 2.25 -6.27
CA LEU A 619 -11.02 1.65 -5.55
C LEU A 619 -11.20 0.14 -5.45
N THR A 620 -12.44 -0.33 -5.24
CA THR A 620 -12.74 -1.77 -5.09
C THR A 620 -12.64 -2.60 -6.37
N ASN A 621 -12.51 -1.96 -7.55
CA ASN A 621 -12.50 -2.62 -8.86
C ASN A 621 -11.13 -2.56 -9.56
N PHE A 622 -10.04 -2.41 -8.80
CA PHE A 622 -8.68 -2.56 -9.34
C PHE A 622 -8.28 -4.04 -9.30
N ASP A 623 -8.88 -4.81 -10.21
CA ASP A 623 -8.87 -6.27 -10.21
C ASP A 623 -7.58 -6.87 -10.82
N TYR A 624 -6.44 -6.60 -10.19
CA TYR A 624 -5.14 -7.14 -10.61
C TYR A 624 -4.21 -7.39 -9.43
N GLY A 625 -3.43 -8.48 -9.48
CA GLY A 625 -2.41 -8.80 -8.48
C GLY A 625 -2.98 -9.66 -7.38
N TYR A 626 -3.52 -10.82 -7.76
CA TYR A 626 -4.09 -11.79 -6.83
C TYR A 626 -3.13 -12.96 -6.62
N MET A 627 -3.01 -13.39 -5.37
CA MET A 627 -2.08 -14.42 -4.94
C MET A 627 -2.21 -15.71 -5.75
N LEU A 628 -3.45 -16.19 -5.94
CA LEU A 628 -3.72 -17.44 -6.65
C LEU A 628 -3.67 -17.31 -8.18
N LYS A 629 -3.94 -16.12 -8.72
CA LYS A 629 -3.89 -15.88 -10.16
C LYS A 629 -2.44 -15.73 -10.63
N ASN A 630 -1.57 -15.19 -9.77
CA ASN A 630 -0.14 -14.99 -10.03
C ASN A 630 0.11 -14.38 -11.41
N GLU A 631 -0.60 -13.28 -11.71
CA GLU A 631 -0.68 -12.72 -13.07
C GLU A 631 0.67 -12.26 -13.62
N ASP A 632 1.58 -11.86 -12.72
CA ASP A 632 2.94 -11.46 -13.05
C ASP A 632 3.94 -12.63 -13.07
N GLY A 633 3.51 -13.82 -12.62
CA GLY A 633 4.34 -15.01 -12.51
C GLY A 633 5.45 -14.90 -11.46
N ASP A 634 5.41 -13.91 -10.58
CA ASP A 634 6.47 -13.57 -9.64
C ASP A 634 6.22 -14.08 -8.21
N ILE A 635 5.03 -14.61 -7.93
CA ILE A 635 4.72 -15.21 -6.63
C ILE A 635 5.32 -16.61 -6.54
N PRO A 636 6.10 -16.92 -5.48
CA PRO A 636 6.66 -18.25 -5.27
C PRO A 636 5.58 -19.33 -5.18
N LEU A 637 5.73 -20.39 -5.98
CA LEU A 637 4.73 -21.46 -6.12
C LEU A 637 4.45 -22.19 -4.80
N ASN A 638 5.44 -22.29 -3.91
CA ASN A 638 5.25 -22.91 -2.60
C ASN A 638 4.30 -22.10 -1.70
N LEU A 639 4.32 -20.76 -1.76
CA LEU A 639 3.36 -19.93 -1.04
C LEU A 639 1.94 -20.17 -1.58
N ILE A 640 1.79 -20.17 -2.91
CA ILE A 640 0.50 -20.46 -3.56
C ILE A 640 -0.03 -21.82 -3.11
N GLN A 641 0.81 -22.85 -3.12
CA GLN A 641 0.42 -24.20 -2.70
C GLN A 641 0.02 -24.28 -1.23
N LEU A 642 0.75 -23.60 -0.33
CA LEU A 642 0.41 -23.54 1.09
C LEU A 642 -0.96 -22.87 1.31
N ILE A 643 -1.21 -21.76 0.62
CA ILE A 643 -2.49 -21.04 0.67
C ILE A 643 -3.62 -21.91 0.12
N GLU A 644 -3.43 -22.49 -1.07
CA GLU A 644 -4.41 -23.35 -1.72
C GLU A 644 -4.74 -24.59 -0.87
N SER A 645 -3.75 -25.14 -0.15
CA SER A 645 -3.96 -26.27 0.76
C SER A 645 -4.93 -25.97 1.92
N LYS A 646 -5.17 -24.69 2.19
CA LYS A 646 -6.07 -24.19 3.24
C LYS A 646 -7.38 -23.62 2.72
N ARG A 647 -7.69 -23.80 1.43
CA ARG A 647 -8.91 -23.29 0.78
C ARG A 647 -10.19 -23.61 1.56
N ALA A 648 -10.37 -24.87 1.96
CA ALA A 648 -11.58 -25.30 2.65
C ALA A 648 -11.75 -24.58 4.00
N GLU A 649 -10.66 -24.32 4.72
CA GLU A 649 -10.69 -23.57 5.97
C GLU A 649 -11.06 -22.09 5.77
N PHE A 650 -10.56 -21.44 4.70
CA PHE A 650 -10.95 -20.07 4.32
C PHE A 650 -12.42 -19.99 3.91
N GLU A 651 -12.87 -20.88 3.03
CA GLU A 651 -14.25 -20.90 2.52
C GLU A 651 -15.26 -21.17 3.65
N LYS A 652 -14.92 -22.04 4.61
CA LYS A 652 -15.74 -22.29 5.80
C LYS A 652 -15.93 -21.03 6.66
N LEU A 653 -14.96 -20.12 6.65
CA LEU A 653 -14.99 -18.85 7.37
C LEU A 653 -15.54 -17.70 6.53
N GLY A 654 -16.03 -17.98 5.32
CA GLY A 654 -16.68 -17.00 4.46
C GLY A 654 -15.73 -16.13 3.63
N PHE A 655 -14.45 -16.50 3.52
CA PHE A 655 -13.47 -15.75 2.73
C PHE A 655 -13.24 -16.40 1.38
N ASP A 656 -13.51 -15.66 0.30
CA ASP A 656 -13.17 -16.08 -1.05
C ASP A 656 -11.67 -15.93 -1.29
N LEU A 657 -10.94 -17.05 -1.25
CA LEU A 657 -9.49 -17.04 -1.41
C LEU A 657 -9.02 -16.49 -2.78
N THR A 658 -9.90 -16.43 -3.78
CA THR A 658 -9.56 -15.85 -5.09
C THR A 658 -9.43 -14.33 -5.07
N THR A 659 -9.90 -13.66 -4.00
CA THR A 659 -9.78 -12.21 -3.79
C THR A 659 -8.56 -11.83 -2.95
N LEU A 660 -7.79 -12.81 -2.44
CA LEU A 660 -6.55 -12.53 -1.71
C LEU A 660 -5.53 -11.87 -2.64
N ARG A 661 -5.26 -10.59 -2.42
CA ARG A 661 -4.27 -9.80 -3.14
C ARG A 661 -2.87 -10.21 -2.75
N SER A 662 -1.94 -10.09 -3.69
CA SER A 662 -0.53 -10.40 -3.48
C SER A 662 0.29 -9.19 -3.05
N ARG A 663 -0.24 -7.97 -3.16
CA ARG A 663 0.46 -6.70 -2.92
C ARG A 663 -0.51 -5.53 -2.76
N LEU A 664 -0.01 -4.40 -2.26
CA LEU A 664 -0.71 -3.11 -2.31
C LEU A 664 -0.52 -2.48 -3.69
N ASN A 665 -1.58 -2.48 -4.50
CA ASN A 665 -1.61 -1.79 -5.79
C ASN A 665 -2.97 -1.14 -6.08
N SER A 666 -3.81 -1.02 -5.05
CA SER A 666 -5.14 -0.41 -5.14
C SER A 666 -5.52 0.46 -3.98
#